data_AF-S8BZM0-F1
#
_entry.id   AF-S8BZM0-F1
#
_cell.length_a   1.000
_cell.length_b   1.000
_cell.length_c   1.000
_cell.angle_alpha   90.00
_cell.angle_beta   90.00
_cell.angle_gamma   90.00
#
_symmetry.space_group_name_H-M   'P 1'
#
loop_
_entity.id
_entity.type
_entity.pdbx_description
1 polymer ?
#
loop_
_entity_poly.entity_id
_entity_poly.type
_entity_poly.pdbx_seq_one_letter_code
_entity_poly.pdbx_strand_id
1 'polypeptide(L)'
;MASEITLEAIRNETVDLVSDNKTENLPIEEVFTQLNCTREGLTSDEGKKRLEIFGPNQLEEKKESKILKFLGFMWNPLSWVMEFAAIMAIALANGGGKAPDWQDFVGIVVLLIVNSTISFIEENNAGNAAAALMAGLAPKTKVLRDGKWSEQDASILVPGDLISVKLGDIIPADARLLEGDPLKIDQSALTGESLPVTKNPGDEVFSGSTCKQGEIEAVVIATGVHTFFGKAAHLVDNTNNVGHFQKVLTSIGNFCICSIAVGMLIEVVVMYPIQRRTYRDGIDNLLVLLIGGIPIAMPTVLSVTMAIGSHRLSQQGAITKRMTAIEEMAGMDVLCSDKTGTLTLNKLTVDKNLIEVFPKNMEKDTVVLLAARASRVENQDAIDASIVNMLGDPKEARAGITEVHFLPFNPVEKRTAITYHDSNGEWHRCSKGAPEQIIDLCQLKGAVLKKAHEIIDNFANRGLRSLGVAIQSVPEKTKEGAGGPWEFVGLLPLFDPPRHDSAETIKKALDLGVNVKMITGDQLAIGKETGRRLGMGTNMYPSSALLGQTRDESIASIPVDELIEKADGFAGVFPEHKYEIVKKLQERKHICGMTGDGVNDAPALKKADIGIAVADATDAARGASDIVLTEPGLSVIVSAVLTSRAIFQRMKNYTIYAVSITIRIVMGFMLIALFWKFDFPPFMVLIIAILNDGTIMTISKDRVKPSPVPDSWKLKEIFATGIVLGTYMAVITVVFFYLASSTEFFSDIFKVKSIRSSPGQLSSALYLQVSIISQALIFVTRSRSWSFVERPGLMLVFAFLTAQLVATVIAVYADWRFTRIEGIGWEWAGVIWIFSVVTYVPLDVLKFIIRFGLSGKAWDSMIQNKTAFTTKKDYGRNEREAKWAMAQRTLHGLSNQKFDNDKKNGKELSELAEQAKKRAEIARLREIHTLKGHVESVVKLKGLDIDTIQQHYTV
;
A
#
# COMPACT_ATOMS: atom_id res chain seq x y z
N MET A 1 29.29 54.59 7.19
CA MET A 1 30.10 53.47 6.68
C MET A 1 29.79 52.27 7.56
N ALA A 2 28.74 51.51 7.21
CA ALA A 2 28.46 50.25 7.86
C ALA A 2 29.50 49.24 7.36
N SER A 3 30.22 48.61 8.29
CA SER A 3 31.15 47.53 7.99
C SER A 3 30.39 46.40 7.30
N GLU A 4 30.77 46.05 6.08
CA GLU A 4 30.29 44.83 5.41
C GLU A 4 30.69 43.64 6.27
N ILE A 5 29.75 43.15 7.08
CA ILE A 5 29.89 41.87 7.79
C ILE A 5 30.00 40.81 6.69
N THR A 6 31.14 40.12 6.63
CA THR A 6 31.35 39.08 5.63
C THR A 6 30.39 37.91 5.87
N LEU A 7 29.89 37.28 4.80
CA LEU A 7 28.97 36.14 4.89
C LEU A 7 29.55 34.96 5.70
N GLU A 8 30.88 34.85 5.76
CA GLU A 8 31.60 33.89 6.62
C GLU A 8 31.52 34.24 8.11
N ALA A 9 31.48 35.53 8.47
CA ALA A 9 31.23 35.98 9.83
C ALA A 9 29.79 35.67 10.25
N ILE A 10 28.81 35.86 9.36
CA ILE A 10 27.41 35.45 9.60
C ILE A 10 27.33 33.94 9.81
N ARG A 11 28.10 33.13 9.07
CA ARG A 11 28.16 31.67 9.28
C ARG A 11 28.70 31.29 10.65
N ASN A 12 29.79 31.91 11.09
CA ASN A 12 30.37 31.62 12.40
C ASN A 12 29.47 32.15 13.55
N GLU A 13 28.88 33.34 13.39
CA GLU A 13 27.94 33.92 14.35
C GLU A 13 26.62 33.15 14.41
N THR A 14 26.03 32.68 13.31
CA THR A 14 24.83 31.83 13.36
C THR A 14 25.10 30.48 14.02
N VAL A 15 26.29 29.91 13.83
CA VAL A 15 26.71 28.69 14.54
C VAL A 15 26.82 28.95 16.05
N ASP A 16 27.40 30.09 16.46
CA ASP A 16 27.55 30.49 17.87
C ASP A 16 26.22 30.95 18.52
N LEU A 17 25.34 31.62 17.78
CA LEU A 17 24.03 32.10 18.23
C LEU A 17 23.08 30.94 18.57
N VAL A 18 23.12 29.87 17.77
CA VAL A 18 22.32 28.65 17.97
C VAL A 18 22.97 27.71 18.99
N SER A 19 24.26 27.88 19.35
CA SER A 19 24.87 27.11 20.45
C SER A 19 24.62 27.70 21.84
N ASP A 20 24.40 29.02 21.95
CA ASP A 20 24.27 29.73 23.22
C ASP A 20 22.81 30.13 23.60
N ASN A 21 21.78 29.74 22.84
CA ASN A 21 20.38 30.19 23.02
C ASN A 21 20.21 31.73 23.08
N LYS A 22 21.16 32.50 22.55
CA LYS A 22 21.17 33.97 22.66
C LYS A 22 20.13 34.65 21.77
N THR A 23 19.62 33.96 20.76
CA THR A 23 18.61 34.49 19.82
C THR A 23 17.23 34.69 20.45
N GLU A 24 16.80 33.87 21.41
CA GLU A 24 15.45 33.98 22.01
C GLU A 24 15.17 35.37 22.61
N ASN A 25 16.20 36.06 23.12
CA ASN A 25 16.05 37.34 23.83
C ASN A 25 16.32 38.60 22.99
N LEU A 26 16.73 38.47 21.73
CA LEU A 26 17.02 39.63 20.87
C LEU A 26 15.73 40.26 20.31
N PRO A 27 15.62 41.59 20.22
CA PRO A 27 14.53 42.24 19.47
C PRO A 27 14.54 41.84 17.98
N ILE A 28 13.36 41.80 17.35
CA ILE A 28 13.23 41.43 15.92
C ILE A 28 14.08 42.32 15.01
N GLU A 29 14.24 43.61 15.33
CA GLU A 29 15.09 44.54 14.56
C GLU A 29 16.58 44.17 14.59
N GLU A 30 17.06 43.65 15.73
CA GLU A 30 18.44 43.18 15.85
C GLU A 30 18.65 41.88 15.05
N VAL A 31 17.63 41.03 14.95
CA VAL A 31 17.66 39.82 14.10
C VAL A 31 17.80 40.18 12.63
N PHE A 32 17.05 41.18 12.14
CA PHE A 32 17.20 41.69 10.76
C PHE A 32 18.61 42.24 10.50
N THR A 33 19.18 42.92 11.49
CA THR A 33 20.52 43.51 11.40
C THR A 33 21.62 42.43 11.40
N GLN A 34 21.51 41.42 12.25
CA GLN A 34 22.48 40.32 12.34
C GLN A 34 22.44 39.39 11.12
N LEU A 35 21.24 39.07 10.63
CA LEU A 35 21.06 38.21 9.45
C LEU A 35 21.21 38.98 8.13
N ASN A 36 21.47 40.29 8.17
CA ASN A 36 21.51 41.18 7.01
C ASN A 36 20.32 40.94 6.06
N CYS A 37 19.09 40.96 6.60
CA CYS A 37 17.87 40.80 5.82
C CYS A 37 16.91 41.97 6.03
N THR A 38 15.96 42.16 5.12
CA THR A 38 14.96 43.23 5.16
C THR A 38 13.55 42.65 5.26
N ARG A 39 12.56 43.48 5.64
CA ARG A 39 11.14 43.07 5.66
C ARG A 39 10.58 42.71 4.27
N GLU A 40 11.24 43.12 3.19
CA GLU A 40 10.85 42.78 1.81
C GLU A 40 11.41 41.43 1.32
N GLY A 41 12.15 40.72 2.17
CA GLY A 41 12.80 39.46 1.82
C GLY A 41 14.20 39.64 1.24
N LEU A 42 14.84 38.51 0.94
CA LEU A 42 16.14 38.48 0.27
C LEU A 42 15.99 38.64 -1.25
N THR A 43 17.05 39.09 -1.92
CA THR A 43 17.10 39.01 -3.39
C THR A 43 17.45 37.60 -3.84
N SER A 44 17.01 37.21 -5.04
CA SER A 44 17.28 35.86 -5.58
C SER A 44 18.78 35.55 -5.69
N ASP A 45 19.62 36.55 -5.99
CA ASP A 45 21.07 36.39 -6.10
C ASP A 45 21.74 36.21 -4.73
N GLU A 46 21.28 36.94 -3.71
CA GLU A 46 21.77 36.80 -2.34
C GLU A 46 21.42 35.43 -1.77
N GLY A 47 20.20 34.94 -2.03
CA GLY A 47 19.78 33.58 -1.67
C GLY A 47 20.71 32.51 -2.25
N LYS A 48 21.14 32.64 -3.51
CA LYS A 48 22.09 31.71 -4.14
C LYS A 48 23.48 31.76 -3.50
N LYS A 49 24.01 32.96 -3.24
CA LYS A 49 25.32 33.12 -2.58
C LYS A 49 25.33 32.49 -1.20
N ARG A 50 24.28 32.70 -0.41
CA ARG A 50 24.15 32.07 0.92
C ARG A 50 24.03 30.57 0.82
N LEU A 51 23.33 30.04 -0.18
CA LEU A 51 23.19 28.60 -0.39
C LEU A 51 24.55 27.93 -0.66
N GLU A 52 25.46 28.59 -1.39
CA GLU A 52 26.82 28.09 -1.62
C GLU A 52 27.67 28.06 -0.33
N ILE A 53 27.42 28.98 0.62
CA ILE A 53 28.21 29.15 1.85
C ILE A 53 27.70 28.28 3.00
N PHE A 54 26.38 28.29 3.21
CA PHE A 54 25.70 27.56 4.29
C PHE A 54 25.36 26.12 3.91
N GLY A 55 25.32 25.82 2.60
CA GLY A 55 24.83 24.56 2.09
C GLY A 55 23.30 24.48 2.06
N PRO A 56 22.75 23.40 1.46
CA PRO A 56 21.31 23.20 1.38
C PRO A 56 20.70 22.91 2.76
N ASN A 57 19.45 23.33 2.95
CA ASN A 57 18.63 23.01 4.12
C ASN A 57 18.14 21.55 4.07
N GLN A 58 19.09 20.62 4.24
CA GLN A 58 18.87 19.19 4.31
C GLN A 58 19.81 18.60 5.36
N LEU A 59 19.42 17.45 5.93
CA LEU A 59 20.34 16.67 6.75
C LEU A 59 21.42 16.07 5.85
N GLU A 60 22.66 15.97 6.35
CA GLU A 60 23.74 15.34 5.60
C GLU A 60 23.36 13.89 5.27
N GLU A 61 23.11 13.62 3.99
CA GLU A 61 23.02 12.25 3.52
C GLU A 61 24.39 11.59 3.66
N LYS A 62 24.46 10.48 4.40
CA LYS A 62 25.65 9.62 4.40
C LYS A 62 25.94 9.20 2.96
N LYS A 63 26.96 9.79 2.37
CA LYS A 63 27.45 9.41 1.04
C LYS A 63 28.09 8.03 1.14
N GLU A 64 27.29 6.99 0.96
CA GLU A 64 27.85 5.66 0.77
C GLU A 64 28.67 5.63 -0.51
N SER A 65 29.93 5.17 -0.40
CA SER A 65 30.75 5.02 -1.58
C SER A 65 30.15 3.91 -2.45
N LYS A 66 30.03 4.17 -3.76
CA LYS A 66 29.49 3.19 -4.72
C LYS A 66 30.26 1.85 -4.69
N ILE A 67 31.55 1.91 -4.35
CA ILE A 67 32.42 0.74 -4.21
C ILE A 67 32.08 -0.06 -2.95
N LEU A 68 31.87 0.60 -1.80
CA LEU A 68 31.44 -0.07 -0.57
C LEU A 68 30.05 -0.70 -0.75
N LYS A 69 29.14 0.01 -1.43
CA LYS A 69 27.82 -0.53 -1.76
C LYS A 69 27.92 -1.76 -2.67
N PHE A 70 28.79 -1.73 -3.68
CA PHE A 70 29.10 -2.89 -4.53
C PHE A 70 29.62 -4.09 -3.72
N LEU A 71 30.59 -3.86 -2.83
CA LEU A 71 31.14 -4.89 -1.94
C LEU A 71 30.10 -5.42 -0.95
N GLY A 72 29.15 -4.58 -0.53
CA GLY A 72 28.02 -4.98 0.32
C GLY A 72 27.14 -6.07 -0.32
N PHE A 73 26.97 -6.07 -1.65
CA PHE A 73 26.24 -7.14 -2.35
C PHE A 73 26.94 -8.50 -2.28
N MET A 74 28.27 -8.49 -2.20
CA MET A 74 29.07 -9.70 -2.01
C MET A 74 28.99 -10.24 -0.56
N TRP A 75 28.53 -9.43 0.39
CA TRP A 75 28.54 -9.74 1.82
C TRP A 75 27.14 -10.03 2.39
N ASN A 76 26.33 -10.78 1.65
CA ASN A 76 25.04 -11.26 2.14
C ASN A 76 25.15 -12.72 2.66
N PRO A 77 24.22 -13.19 3.51
CA PRO A 77 24.31 -14.55 4.09
C PRO A 77 24.36 -15.68 3.04
N LEU A 78 23.74 -15.51 1.87
CA LEU A 78 23.79 -16.50 0.78
C LEU A 78 25.17 -16.50 0.10
N SER A 79 25.76 -15.32 -0.07
CA SER A 79 27.12 -15.16 -0.61
C SER A 79 28.19 -15.75 0.32
N TRP A 80 28.02 -15.68 1.65
CA TRP A 80 28.95 -16.35 2.58
C TRP A 80 28.99 -17.87 2.38
N VAL A 81 27.84 -18.49 2.12
CA VAL A 81 27.78 -19.93 1.85
C VAL A 81 28.44 -20.26 0.50
N MET A 82 28.33 -19.38 -0.50
CA MET A 82 29.04 -19.52 -1.77
C MET A 82 30.54 -19.29 -1.66
N GLU A 83 30.99 -18.35 -0.82
CA GLU A 83 32.39 -18.14 -0.50
C GLU A 83 32.96 -19.37 0.21
N PHE A 84 32.20 -19.95 1.15
CA PHE A 84 32.54 -21.23 1.76
C PHE A 84 32.65 -22.35 0.71
N ALA A 85 31.74 -22.42 -0.27
CA ALA A 85 31.83 -23.38 -1.37
C ALA A 85 33.08 -23.17 -2.24
N ALA A 86 33.44 -21.91 -2.54
CA ALA A 86 34.65 -21.58 -3.27
C ALA A 86 35.91 -21.99 -2.50
N ILE A 87 35.97 -21.69 -1.20
CA ILE A 87 37.07 -22.11 -0.32
C ILE A 87 37.12 -23.64 -0.24
N MET A 88 35.98 -24.32 -0.17
CA MET A 88 35.89 -25.78 -0.15
C MET A 88 36.51 -26.42 -1.40
N ALA A 89 36.28 -25.82 -2.58
CA ALA A 89 36.85 -26.28 -3.86
C ALA A 89 38.39 -26.18 -3.92
N ILE A 90 39.01 -25.28 -3.16
CA ILE A 90 40.48 -25.20 -3.05
C ILE A 90 41.00 -26.04 -1.88
N ALA A 91 40.41 -25.90 -0.69
CA ALA A 91 40.95 -26.43 0.55
C ALA A 91 40.73 -27.95 0.67
N LEU A 92 39.53 -28.45 0.31
CA LEU A 92 39.15 -29.85 0.48
C LEU A 92 39.36 -30.69 -0.77
N ALA A 93 39.54 -30.09 -1.95
CA ALA A 93 39.90 -30.81 -3.17
C ALA A 93 41.38 -31.27 -3.20
N ASN A 94 42.18 -30.95 -2.17
CA ASN A 94 43.57 -31.38 -2.04
C ASN A 94 43.64 -32.87 -1.68
N GLY A 95 43.60 -33.74 -2.70
CA GLY A 95 43.65 -35.19 -2.50
C GLY A 95 43.67 -35.99 -3.80
N GLY A 96 44.20 -37.22 -3.74
CA GLY A 96 44.16 -38.17 -4.85
C GLY A 96 45.14 -37.91 -6.01
N GLY A 97 46.20 -37.10 -5.81
CA GLY A 97 47.24 -36.82 -6.81
C GLY A 97 46.82 -35.88 -7.95
N LYS A 98 45.66 -35.23 -7.85
CA LYS A 98 45.16 -34.22 -8.80
C LYS A 98 45.29 -32.81 -8.21
N ALA A 99 45.48 -31.82 -9.08
CA ALA A 99 45.47 -30.42 -8.66
C ALA A 99 44.11 -30.02 -8.04
N PRO A 100 44.07 -29.01 -7.15
CA PRO A 100 42.82 -28.44 -6.67
C PRO A 100 42.00 -27.84 -7.82
N ASP A 101 40.68 -27.81 -7.66
CA ASP A 101 39.73 -27.43 -8.71
C ASP A 101 39.65 -25.89 -8.85
N TRP A 102 40.77 -25.29 -9.27
CA TRP A 102 40.90 -23.86 -9.52
C TRP A 102 39.87 -23.32 -10.51
N GLN A 103 39.43 -24.13 -11.47
CA GLN A 103 38.42 -23.74 -12.45
C GLN A 103 37.05 -23.52 -11.79
N ASP A 104 36.67 -24.39 -10.84
CA ASP A 104 35.42 -24.24 -10.10
C ASP A 104 35.48 -23.05 -9.14
N PHE A 105 36.62 -22.84 -8.47
CA PHE A 105 36.83 -21.65 -7.64
C PHE A 105 36.69 -20.35 -8.45
N VAL A 106 37.43 -20.23 -9.57
CA VAL A 106 37.37 -19.05 -10.44
C VAL A 106 35.96 -18.89 -10.99
N GLY A 107 35.30 -19.98 -11.37
CA GLY A 107 33.93 -19.98 -11.83
C GLY A 107 32.94 -19.44 -10.79
N ILE A 108 33.02 -19.89 -9.53
CA ILE A 108 32.18 -19.39 -8.43
C ILE A 108 32.43 -17.91 -8.17
N VAL A 109 33.70 -17.48 -8.13
CA VAL A 109 34.06 -16.06 -7.96
C VAL A 109 33.50 -15.22 -9.10
N VAL A 110 33.61 -15.68 -10.35
CA VAL A 110 33.02 -15.00 -11.52
C VAL A 110 31.50 -14.93 -11.41
N LEU A 111 30.83 -16.01 -10.98
CA LEU A 111 29.38 -15.98 -10.73
C LEU A 111 29.01 -14.92 -9.68
N LEU A 112 29.74 -14.87 -8.56
CA LEU A 112 29.51 -13.88 -7.51
C LEU A 112 29.72 -12.44 -8.02
N ILE A 113 30.76 -12.21 -8.82
CA ILE A 113 31.02 -10.91 -9.44
C ILE A 113 29.89 -10.53 -10.40
N VAL A 114 29.52 -11.44 -11.32
CA VAL A 114 28.43 -11.20 -12.29
C VAL A 114 27.11 -10.90 -11.57
N ASN A 115 26.75 -11.70 -10.57
CA ASN A 115 25.54 -11.49 -9.78
C ASN A 115 25.58 -10.15 -9.03
N SER A 116 26.72 -9.81 -8.42
CA SER A 116 26.91 -8.52 -7.73
C SER A 116 26.85 -7.34 -8.69
N THR A 117 27.40 -7.47 -9.90
CA THR A 117 27.33 -6.43 -10.95
C THR A 117 25.89 -6.22 -11.42
N ILE A 118 25.16 -7.30 -11.73
CA ILE A 118 23.74 -7.21 -12.10
C ILE A 118 22.95 -6.56 -10.97
N SER A 119 23.16 -7.00 -9.73
CA SER A 119 22.49 -6.48 -8.55
C SER A 119 22.77 -4.99 -8.33
N PHE A 120 24.02 -4.57 -8.44
CA PHE A 120 24.42 -3.18 -8.28
C PHE A 120 23.83 -2.29 -9.39
N ILE A 121 23.90 -2.71 -10.65
CA ILE A 121 23.37 -1.92 -11.78
C ILE A 121 21.85 -1.76 -11.63
N GLU A 122 21.14 -2.85 -11.37
CA GLU A 122 19.68 -2.82 -11.27
C GLU A 122 19.22 -2.05 -10.02
N GLU A 123 19.87 -2.23 -8.86
CA GLU A 123 19.53 -1.48 -7.66
C GLU A 123 19.88 0.02 -7.79
N ASN A 124 20.97 0.36 -8.47
CA ASN A 124 21.31 1.76 -8.74
C ASN A 124 20.32 2.41 -9.72
N ASN A 125 19.90 1.69 -10.76
CA ASN A 125 18.86 2.16 -11.68
C ASN A 125 17.50 2.33 -10.96
N ALA A 126 17.14 1.37 -10.12
CA ALA A 126 15.99 1.44 -9.23
C ALA A 126 16.06 2.64 -8.28
N GLY A 127 17.22 2.85 -7.66
CA GLY A 127 17.49 3.96 -6.74
C GLY A 127 17.39 5.32 -7.42
N ASN A 128 17.94 5.48 -8.62
CA ASN A 128 17.81 6.71 -9.41
C ASN A 128 16.35 7.00 -9.78
N ALA A 129 15.59 5.98 -10.17
CA ALA A 129 14.16 6.13 -10.44
C ALA A 129 13.41 6.55 -9.17
N ALA A 130 13.70 5.93 -8.03
CA ALA A 130 13.11 6.29 -6.74
C ALA A 130 13.50 7.71 -6.28
N ALA A 131 14.73 8.15 -6.51
CA ALA A 131 15.20 9.49 -6.18
C ALA A 131 14.42 10.58 -6.95
N ALA A 132 14.15 10.34 -8.25
CA ALA A 132 13.30 11.22 -9.04
C ALA A 132 11.85 11.30 -8.50
N LEU A 133 11.35 10.20 -7.92
CA LEU A 133 10.04 10.18 -7.27
C LEU A 133 10.06 10.93 -5.93
N MET A 134 11.10 10.73 -5.13
CA MET A 134 11.29 11.41 -3.84
C MET A 134 11.46 12.92 -4.01
N ALA A 135 12.06 13.39 -5.12
CA ALA A 135 12.13 14.81 -5.44
C ALA A 135 10.73 15.45 -5.57
N GLY A 136 9.74 14.71 -6.08
CA GLY A 136 8.35 15.17 -6.13
C GLY A 136 7.65 15.26 -4.76
N LEU A 137 8.22 14.62 -3.73
CA LEU A 137 7.76 14.65 -2.34
C LEU A 137 8.60 15.57 -1.44
N ALA A 138 9.60 16.27 -2.01
CA ALA A 138 10.43 17.19 -1.25
C ALA A 138 9.53 18.25 -0.58
N PRO A 139 9.74 18.56 0.72
CA PRO A 139 8.98 19.59 1.39
C PRO A 139 9.12 20.91 0.63
N LYS A 140 8.01 21.62 0.44
CA LYS A 140 8.00 22.95 -0.17
C LYS A 140 7.69 23.99 0.87
N THR A 141 8.08 25.22 0.59
CA THR A 141 7.83 26.35 1.45
C THR A 141 7.49 27.58 0.62
N LYS A 142 6.75 28.52 1.20
CA LYS A 142 6.52 29.83 0.60
C LYS A 142 7.58 30.78 1.12
N VAL A 143 8.45 31.24 0.22
CA VAL A 143 9.52 32.20 0.52
C VAL A 143 9.21 33.54 -0.15
N LEU A 144 9.55 34.63 0.54
CA LEU A 144 9.50 35.98 -0.02
C LEU A 144 10.88 36.34 -0.56
N ARG A 145 11.02 36.39 -1.89
CA ARG A 145 12.23 36.85 -2.57
C ARG A 145 11.91 37.88 -3.63
N ASP A 146 12.77 38.89 -3.77
CA ASP A 146 12.55 40.04 -4.67
C ASP A 146 11.17 40.72 -4.48
N GLY A 147 10.68 40.79 -3.23
CA GLY A 147 9.36 41.33 -2.89
C GLY A 147 8.16 40.50 -3.37
N LYS A 148 8.37 39.28 -3.89
CA LYS A 148 7.31 38.40 -4.38
C LYS A 148 7.30 37.05 -3.65
N TRP A 149 6.11 36.67 -3.18
CA TRP A 149 5.89 35.34 -2.62
C TRP A 149 5.97 34.28 -3.72
N SER A 150 6.85 33.30 -3.53
CA SER A 150 7.01 32.15 -4.43
C SER A 150 7.12 30.86 -3.62
N GLU A 151 6.60 29.77 -4.17
CA GLU A 151 6.75 28.44 -3.57
C GLU A 151 8.02 27.79 -4.13
N GLN A 152 8.90 27.35 -3.22
CA GLN A 152 10.22 26.79 -3.55
C GLN A 152 10.48 25.53 -2.71
N ASP A 153 11.45 24.72 -3.12
CA ASP A 153 11.85 23.54 -2.36
C ASP A 153 12.50 23.95 -1.02
N ALA A 154 12.16 23.26 0.05
CA ALA A 154 12.69 23.58 1.38
C ALA A 154 14.21 23.44 1.48
N SER A 155 14.84 22.70 0.57
CA SER A 155 16.29 22.51 0.50
C SER A 155 17.06 23.78 0.10
N ILE A 156 16.40 24.73 -0.56
CA ILE A 156 17.04 25.98 -1.02
C ILE A 156 16.89 27.13 -0.02
N LEU A 157 16.25 26.89 1.14
CA LEU A 157 16.19 27.85 2.23
C LEU A 157 17.60 28.17 2.70
N VAL A 158 17.80 29.44 3.03
CA VAL A 158 19.02 29.93 3.67
C VAL A 158 18.66 30.76 4.91
N PRO A 159 19.59 30.88 5.88
CA PRO A 159 19.42 31.82 6.99
C PRO A 159 19.16 33.26 6.49
N GLY A 160 18.12 33.89 7.04
CA GLY A 160 17.63 35.21 6.67
C GLY A 160 16.51 35.25 5.62
N ASP A 161 16.11 34.10 5.03
CA ASP A 161 14.90 34.05 4.19
C ASP A 161 13.65 34.36 5.02
N LEU A 162 12.69 35.07 4.43
CA LEU A 162 11.34 35.22 4.98
C LEU A 162 10.45 34.10 4.44
N ILE A 163 9.73 33.45 5.36
CA ILE A 163 8.80 32.38 5.07
C ILE A 163 7.40 32.71 5.61
N SER A 164 6.37 32.20 4.93
CA SER A 164 4.99 32.24 5.40
C SER A 164 4.62 30.87 5.92
N VAL A 165 4.23 30.78 7.19
CA VAL A 165 3.81 29.54 7.85
C VAL A 165 2.30 29.54 7.99
N LYS A 166 1.64 28.55 7.38
CA LYS A 166 0.19 28.37 7.41
C LYS A 166 -0.20 27.16 8.23
N LEU A 167 -1.49 27.07 8.58
CA LEU A 167 -2.06 25.88 9.19
C LEU A 167 -1.79 24.67 8.30
N GLY A 168 -1.13 23.66 8.85
CA GLY A 168 -0.81 22.42 8.16
C GLY A 168 0.60 22.32 7.59
N ASP A 169 1.31 23.43 7.49
CA ASP A 169 2.68 23.45 7.02
C ASP A 169 3.59 22.79 8.06
N ILE A 170 4.58 22.05 7.55
CA ILE A 170 5.72 21.62 8.34
C ILE A 170 6.72 22.78 8.35
N ILE A 171 7.17 23.17 9.54
CA ILE A 171 8.19 24.20 9.68
C ILE A 171 9.48 23.72 9.01
N PRO A 172 9.97 24.39 7.94
CA PRO A 172 11.03 23.86 7.09
C PRO A 172 12.44 24.03 7.68
N ALA A 173 12.60 24.98 8.60
CA ALA A 173 13.87 25.38 9.20
C ALA A 173 13.59 26.07 10.55
N ASP A 174 14.58 26.19 11.42
CA ASP A 174 14.38 26.95 12.66
C ASP A 174 14.20 28.43 12.31
N ALA A 175 13.12 29.04 12.81
CA ALA A 175 12.68 30.36 12.37
C ALA A 175 12.14 31.17 13.55
N ARG A 176 12.15 32.50 13.39
CA ARG A 176 11.61 33.46 14.34
C ARG A 176 10.35 34.10 13.80
N LEU A 177 9.31 34.12 14.61
CA LEU A 177 8.02 34.67 14.22
C LEU A 177 8.06 36.19 14.15
N LEU A 178 7.47 36.75 13.09
CA LEU A 178 7.30 38.18 12.89
C LEU A 178 5.98 38.66 13.52
N GLU A 179 5.51 39.83 13.11
CA GLU A 179 4.27 40.42 13.59
C GLU A 179 3.05 39.62 13.11
N GLY A 180 2.06 39.40 13.99
CA GLY A 180 0.85 38.63 13.66
C GLY A 180 0.09 38.14 14.89
N ASP A 181 -0.96 37.36 14.65
CA ASP A 181 -1.69 36.68 15.72
C ASP A 181 -0.90 35.42 16.18
N PRO A 182 -0.94 35.03 17.47
CA PRO A 182 -0.23 33.85 17.94
C PRO A 182 -0.61 32.56 17.21
N LEU A 183 0.36 31.69 16.95
CA LEU A 183 0.13 30.37 16.38
C LEU A 183 0.25 29.26 17.42
N LYS A 184 -0.37 28.12 17.15
CA LYS A 184 -0.13 26.89 17.92
C LYS A 184 0.66 25.90 17.09
N ILE A 185 1.76 25.44 17.67
CA ILE A 185 2.69 24.53 17.01
C ILE A 185 2.72 23.22 17.77
N ASP A 186 2.60 22.14 17.03
CA ASP A 186 2.82 20.79 17.52
C ASP A 186 4.30 20.46 17.42
N GLN A 187 4.94 20.35 18.60
CA GLN A 187 6.34 19.97 18.76
C GLN A 187 6.49 18.52 19.24
N SER A 188 5.42 17.71 19.19
CA SER A 188 5.42 16.32 19.68
C SER A 188 6.49 15.44 19.04
N ALA A 189 6.85 15.71 17.79
CA ALA A 189 7.94 15.01 17.10
C ALA A 189 9.33 15.30 17.69
N LEU A 190 9.50 16.44 18.36
CA LEU A 190 10.76 16.93 18.92
C LEU A 190 10.85 16.69 20.42
N THR A 191 9.81 17.07 21.17
CA THR A 191 9.80 17.04 22.64
C THR A 191 9.13 15.79 23.19
N GLY A 192 8.33 15.09 22.38
CA GLY A 192 7.46 13.99 22.83
C GLY A 192 6.17 14.46 23.51
N GLU A 193 6.00 15.76 23.73
CA GLU A 193 4.79 16.31 24.36
C GLU A 193 3.67 16.49 23.34
N SER A 194 2.50 15.92 23.61
CA SER A 194 1.40 15.86 22.63
C SER A 194 0.56 17.13 22.57
N LEU A 195 0.71 18.06 23.53
CA LEU A 195 -0.07 19.30 23.56
C LEU A 195 0.63 20.36 22.71
N PRO A 196 -0.08 20.98 21.75
CA PRO A 196 0.51 22.04 20.94
C PRO A 196 0.77 23.28 21.79
N VAL A 197 1.93 23.88 21.59
CA VAL A 197 2.41 25.05 22.34
C VAL A 197 2.01 26.32 21.58
N THR A 198 1.50 27.32 22.30
CA THR A 198 1.23 28.64 21.73
C THR A 198 2.54 29.42 21.60
N LYS A 199 2.80 29.97 20.41
CA LYS A 199 3.96 30.78 20.07
C LYS A 199 3.48 32.17 19.64
N ASN A 200 4.06 33.20 20.24
CA ASN A 200 3.73 34.59 20.00
C ASN A 200 4.73 35.22 19.00
N PRO A 201 4.40 36.37 18.40
CA PRO A 201 5.36 37.19 17.67
C PRO A 201 6.68 37.37 18.43
N GLY A 202 7.80 37.11 17.77
CA GLY A 202 9.13 37.16 18.37
C GLY A 202 9.63 35.84 18.98
N ASP A 203 8.76 34.84 19.19
CA ASP A 203 9.18 33.52 19.67
C ASP A 203 9.84 32.69 18.55
N GLU A 204 10.68 31.73 18.94
CA GLU A 204 11.32 30.78 18.02
C GLU A 204 10.44 29.54 17.77
N VAL A 205 10.50 29.04 16.53
CA VAL A 205 9.83 27.83 16.06
C VAL A 205 10.84 26.89 15.41
N PHE A 206 10.69 25.59 15.64
CA PHE A 206 11.71 24.60 15.28
C PHE A 206 11.32 23.79 14.05
N SER A 207 12.32 23.43 13.25
CA SER A 207 12.16 22.59 12.06
C SER A 207 11.55 21.22 12.41
N GLY A 208 10.69 20.71 11.53
CA GLY A 208 9.95 19.46 11.74
C GLY A 208 8.72 19.59 12.66
N SER A 209 8.52 20.75 13.30
CA SER A 209 7.25 21.04 13.98
C SER A 209 6.12 21.26 12.97
N THR A 210 4.87 21.06 13.38
CA THR A 210 3.70 21.27 12.51
C THR A 210 2.83 22.41 13.02
N CYS A 211 2.45 23.34 12.15
CA CYS A 211 1.51 24.39 12.53
C CYS A 211 0.09 23.81 12.63
N LYS A 212 -0.51 23.86 13.83
CA LYS A 212 -1.88 23.37 14.09
C LYS A 212 -2.92 24.46 13.99
N GLN A 213 -2.57 25.71 14.33
CA GLN A 213 -3.49 26.86 14.34
C GLN A 213 -2.73 28.16 14.04
N GLY A 214 -3.40 29.07 13.35
CA GLY A 214 -2.85 30.39 13.02
C GLY A 214 -2.10 30.41 11.70
N GLU A 215 -1.70 31.60 11.31
CA GLU A 215 -0.85 31.87 10.15
C GLU A 215 -0.02 33.10 10.50
N ILE A 216 1.28 33.00 10.26
CA ILE A 216 2.21 34.09 10.57
C ILE A 216 3.43 34.00 9.65
N GLU A 217 4.06 35.15 9.43
CA GLU A 217 5.35 35.23 8.73
C GLU A 217 6.49 34.97 9.72
N ALA A 218 7.59 34.41 9.24
CA ALA A 218 8.75 34.12 10.06
C ALA A 218 10.05 34.33 9.27
N VAL A 219 11.13 34.67 9.97
CA VAL A 219 12.49 34.77 9.41
C VAL A 219 13.31 33.55 9.80
N VAL A 220 13.97 32.93 8.83
CA VAL A 220 14.77 31.71 9.04
C VAL A 220 16.05 32.05 9.78
N ILE A 221 16.32 31.36 10.89
CA ILE A 221 17.50 31.55 11.73
C ILE A 221 18.57 30.51 11.39
N ALA A 222 18.18 29.24 11.31
CA ALA A 222 19.11 28.13 11.08
C ALA A 222 18.52 27.07 10.15
N THR A 223 19.39 26.44 9.36
CA THR A 223 19.03 25.46 8.32
C THR A 223 19.79 24.14 8.49
N GLY A 224 19.22 23.06 7.97
CA GLY A 224 19.83 21.73 7.86
C GLY A 224 20.28 21.15 9.20
N VAL A 225 21.54 20.72 9.25
CA VAL A 225 22.18 20.13 10.44
C VAL A 225 22.25 21.11 11.61
N HIS A 226 22.24 22.42 11.37
CA HIS A 226 22.32 23.42 12.41
C HIS A 226 21.01 23.64 13.17
N THR A 227 19.89 23.13 12.65
CA THR A 227 18.61 23.17 13.36
C THR A 227 18.64 22.31 14.62
N PHE A 228 17.78 22.61 15.60
CA PHE A 228 17.61 21.79 16.79
C PHE A 228 17.29 20.33 16.44
N PHE A 229 16.38 20.12 15.47
CA PHE A 229 16.06 18.80 14.95
C PHE A 229 17.28 18.12 14.31
N GLY A 230 18.05 18.85 13.49
CA GLY A 230 19.21 18.30 12.79
C GLY A 230 20.33 17.85 13.74
N LYS A 231 20.59 18.63 14.79
CA LYS A 231 21.52 18.26 15.87
C LYS A 231 21.07 17.00 16.60
N ALA A 232 19.77 16.88 16.91
CA ALA A 232 19.21 15.70 17.54
C ALA A 232 19.23 14.46 16.63
N ALA A 233 18.88 14.63 15.34
CA ALA A 233 18.83 13.53 14.38
C ALA A 233 20.23 12.92 14.14
N HIS A 234 21.27 13.75 14.09
CA HIS A 234 22.66 13.31 13.98
C HIS A 234 23.10 12.41 15.17
N LEU A 235 22.48 12.56 16.35
CA LEU A 235 22.77 11.74 17.53
C LEU A 235 22.02 10.40 17.56
N VAL A 236 20.90 10.27 16.81
CA VAL A 236 19.95 9.13 16.88
C VAL A 236 20.16 8.09 15.76
N ASP A 237 21.13 8.29 14.88
CA ASP A 237 21.37 7.55 13.63
C ASP A 237 21.81 6.06 13.77
N ASN A 238 21.36 5.36 14.82
CA ASN A 238 21.67 3.96 15.14
C ASN A 238 20.44 3.04 15.36
N THR A 239 19.22 3.47 15.02
CA THR A 239 17.99 2.69 15.32
C THR A 239 17.46 1.93 14.10
N ASN A 240 18.19 0.90 13.63
CA ASN A 240 17.72 0.06 12.52
C ASN A 240 16.79 -1.07 12.98
N ASN A 241 15.48 -0.82 12.96
CA ASN A 241 14.47 -1.88 13.06
C ASN A 241 14.37 -2.64 11.73
N VAL A 242 14.59 -3.95 11.77
CA VAL A 242 14.54 -4.84 10.59
C VAL A 242 13.10 -4.93 10.06
N GLY A 243 12.89 -4.53 8.79
CA GLY A 243 11.57 -4.52 8.14
C GLY A 243 10.96 -5.92 7.96
N HIS A 244 9.62 -6.00 7.90
CA HIS A 244 8.88 -7.26 7.73
C HIS A 244 9.33 -8.05 6.48
N PHE A 245 9.45 -7.37 5.34
CA PHE A 245 9.92 -7.96 4.09
C PHE A 245 11.32 -8.60 4.22
N GLN A 246 12.25 -7.94 4.92
CA GLN A 246 13.59 -8.49 5.15
C GLN A 246 13.53 -9.76 6.02
N LYS A 247 12.66 -9.81 7.04
CA LYS A 247 12.44 -11.04 7.84
C LYS A 247 11.87 -12.18 6.99
N VAL A 248 10.95 -11.88 6.08
CA VAL A 248 10.39 -12.85 5.13
C VAL A 248 11.48 -13.40 4.21
N LEU A 249 12.31 -12.52 3.63
CA LEU A 249 13.42 -12.90 2.76
C LEU A 249 14.44 -13.80 3.46
N THR A 250 14.84 -13.44 4.69
CA THR A 250 15.72 -14.27 5.53
C THR A 250 15.08 -15.63 5.83
N SER A 251 13.78 -15.69 6.08
CA SER A 251 13.08 -16.95 6.34
C SER A 251 13.10 -17.89 5.13
N ILE A 252 12.93 -17.35 3.92
CA ILE A 252 13.03 -18.11 2.67
C ILE A 252 14.47 -18.57 2.44
N GLY A 253 15.45 -17.68 2.61
CA GLY A 253 16.87 -18.02 2.49
C GLY A 253 17.28 -19.14 3.46
N ASN A 254 16.85 -19.04 4.72
CA ASN A 254 17.09 -20.06 5.74
C ASN A 254 16.47 -21.41 5.34
N PHE A 255 15.25 -21.42 4.79
CA PHE A 255 14.63 -22.66 4.29
C PHE A 255 15.49 -23.35 3.21
N CYS A 256 16.02 -22.58 2.26
CA CYS A 256 16.91 -23.11 1.22
C CYS A 256 18.22 -23.64 1.80
N ILE A 257 18.87 -22.88 2.69
CA ILE A 257 20.10 -23.30 3.37
C ILE A 257 19.88 -24.59 4.17
N CYS A 258 18.79 -24.68 4.94
CA CYS A 258 18.45 -25.89 5.69
C CYS A 258 18.24 -27.10 4.77
N SER A 259 17.59 -26.91 3.61
CA SER A 259 17.38 -27.99 2.64
C SER A 259 18.71 -28.52 2.10
N ILE A 260 19.66 -27.63 1.79
CA ILE A 260 21.01 -27.99 1.33
C ILE A 260 21.77 -28.71 2.43
N ALA A 261 21.76 -28.19 3.66
CA ALA A 261 22.45 -28.78 4.80
C ALA A 261 21.95 -30.21 5.09
N VAL A 262 20.63 -30.44 5.01
CA VAL A 262 20.04 -31.78 5.14
C VAL A 262 20.50 -32.70 4.00
N GLY A 263 20.48 -32.22 2.76
CA GLY A 263 20.98 -33.00 1.60
C GLY A 263 22.45 -33.40 1.75
N MET A 264 23.31 -32.43 2.08
CA MET A 264 24.74 -32.66 2.33
C MET A 264 24.96 -33.66 3.48
N LEU A 265 24.21 -33.54 4.58
CA LEU A 265 24.32 -34.46 5.71
C LEU A 265 23.98 -35.90 5.29
N ILE A 266 22.91 -36.09 4.52
CA ILE A 266 22.51 -37.41 4.00
C ILE A 266 23.61 -37.97 3.09
N GLU A 267 24.15 -37.16 2.17
CA GLU A 267 25.24 -37.58 1.29
C GLU A 267 26.48 -38.01 2.06
N VAL A 268 26.96 -37.19 3.00
CA VAL A 268 28.14 -37.49 3.82
C VAL A 268 27.94 -38.80 4.59
N VAL A 269 26.76 -39.01 5.21
CA VAL A 269 26.45 -40.20 6.01
C VAL A 269 26.29 -41.46 5.17
N VAL A 270 25.88 -41.37 3.90
CA VAL A 270 25.75 -42.56 3.04
C VAL A 270 27.03 -42.82 2.25
N MET A 271 27.67 -41.79 1.69
CA MET A 271 28.79 -41.96 0.77
C MET A 271 30.07 -42.43 1.45
N TYR A 272 30.43 -41.87 2.61
CA TYR A 272 31.68 -42.23 3.29
C TYR A 272 31.58 -43.52 4.12
N PRO A 273 30.60 -43.68 5.03
CA PRO A 273 30.53 -44.87 5.90
C PRO A 273 30.01 -46.10 5.16
N ILE A 274 28.95 -45.94 4.35
CA ILE A 274 28.22 -47.06 3.74
C ILE A 274 28.84 -47.43 2.39
N GLN A 275 29.02 -46.46 1.49
CA GLN A 275 29.50 -46.73 0.14
C GLN A 275 31.04 -46.74 0.00
N ARG A 276 31.77 -46.29 1.03
CA ARG A 276 33.24 -46.17 1.07
C ARG A 276 33.81 -45.47 -0.17
N ARG A 277 33.18 -44.35 -0.58
CA ARG A 277 33.66 -43.55 -1.72
C ARG A 277 34.98 -42.85 -1.42
N THR A 278 35.67 -42.47 -2.48
CA THR A 278 36.86 -41.63 -2.35
C THR A 278 36.47 -40.28 -1.75
N TYR A 279 37.37 -39.72 -0.93
CA TYR A 279 37.15 -38.43 -0.30
C TYR A 279 36.86 -37.33 -1.33
N ARG A 280 37.61 -37.31 -2.45
CA ARG A 280 37.50 -36.27 -3.47
C ARG A 280 36.17 -36.30 -4.21
N ASP A 281 35.71 -37.47 -4.67
CA ASP A 281 34.43 -37.58 -5.38
C ASP A 281 33.24 -37.19 -4.48
N GLY A 282 33.40 -37.36 -3.15
CA GLY A 282 32.45 -36.84 -2.18
C GLY A 282 32.38 -35.31 -2.13
N ILE A 283 33.52 -34.61 -2.22
CA ILE A 283 33.56 -33.14 -2.26
C ILE A 283 32.90 -32.58 -3.51
N ASP A 284 33.08 -33.19 -4.68
CA ASP A 284 32.45 -32.75 -5.94
C ASP A 284 30.92 -32.74 -5.83
N ASN A 285 30.32 -33.78 -5.21
CA ASN A 285 28.86 -33.83 -5.00
C ASN A 285 28.38 -32.76 -4.00
N LEU A 286 29.14 -32.52 -2.93
CA LEU A 286 28.84 -31.44 -1.98
C LEU A 286 28.90 -30.06 -2.63
N LEU A 287 29.85 -29.84 -3.56
CA LEU A 287 29.93 -28.60 -4.36
C LEU A 287 28.72 -28.42 -5.26
N VAL A 288 28.23 -29.50 -5.91
CA VAL A 288 27.01 -29.47 -6.73
C VAL A 288 25.81 -29.00 -5.92
N LEU A 289 25.64 -29.51 -4.69
CA LEU A 289 24.54 -29.12 -3.80
C LEU A 289 24.64 -27.65 -3.36
N LEU A 290 25.84 -27.17 -3.05
CA LEU A 290 26.06 -25.77 -2.65
C LEU A 290 25.81 -24.81 -3.82
N ILE A 291 26.47 -25.01 -4.96
CA ILE A 291 26.44 -24.08 -6.10
C ILE A 291 25.03 -23.97 -6.68
N GLY A 292 24.34 -25.09 -6.88
CA GLY A 292 23.02 -25.09 -7.51
C GLY A 292 21.86 -24.93 -6.53
N GLY A 293 22.08 -25.20 -5.25
CA GLY A 293 21.03 -25.10 -4.22
C GLY A 293 20.75 -23.66 -3.80
N ILE A 294 21.75 -22.77 -3.83
CA ILE A 294 21.66 -21.43 -3.25
C ILE A 294 21.03 -20.45 -4.24
N PRO A 295 19.87 -19.84 -3.93
CA PRO A 295 19.22 -18.89 -4.83
C PRO A 295 19.78 -17.47 -4.63
N ILE A 296 21.03 -17.23 -5.06
CA ILE A 296 21.76 -15.96 -4.84
C ILE A 296 21.00 -14.76 -5.42
N ALA A 297 20.38 -14.90 -6.59
CA ALA A 297 19.64 -13.82 -7.25
C ALA A 297 18.35 -13.39 -6.50
N MET A 298 17.92 -14.12 -5.46
CA MET A 298 16.59 -13.92 -4.89
C MET A 298 16.37 -12.55 -4.24
N PRO A 299 17.25 -12.06 -3.34
CA PRO A 299 17.13 -10.72 -2.77
C PRO A 299 17.03 -9.64 -3.85
N THR A 300 17.91 -9.73 -4.86
CA THR A 300 18.00 -8.76 -5.95
C THR A 300 16.73 -8.73 -6.79
N VAL A 301 16.23 -9.89 -7.23
CA VAL A 301 15.03 -9.95 -8.08
C VAL A 301 13.82 -9.37 -7.36
N LEU A 302 13.66 -9.65 -6.07
CA LEU A 302 12.54 -9.10 -5.29
C LEU A 302 12.68 -7.59 -5.09
N SER A 303 13.86 -7.09 -4.76
CA SER A 303 14.16 -5.65 -4.62
C SER A 303 13.87 -4.88 -5.92
N VAL A 304 14.40 -5.37 -7.04
CA VAL A 304 14.19 -4.76 -8.36
C VAL A 304 12.72 -4.82 -8.78
N THR A 305 12.02 -5.91 -8.47
CA THR A 305 10.57 -6.03 -8.75
C THR A 305 9.76 -5.00 -7.97
N MET A 306 10.10 -4.73 -6.70
CA MET A 306 9.48 -3.65 -5.92
C MET A 306 9.80 -2.27 -6.50
N ALA A 307 11.04 -2.04 -6.93
CA ALA A 307 11.44 -0.77 -7.52
C ALA A 307 10.72 -0.44 -8.84
N ILE A 308 10.67 -1.40 -9.75
CA ILE A 308 9.87 -1.28 -10.98
C ILE A 308 8.39 -1.10 -10.65
N GLY A 309 7.92 -1.77 -9.61
CA GLY A 309 6.56 -1.65 -9.10
C GLY A 309 6.22 -0.24 -8.63
N SER A 310 7.07 0.33 -7.78
CA SER A 310 6.98 1.71 -7.29
C SER A 310 6.98 2.72 -8.44
N HIS A 311 7.86 2.55 -9.41
CA HIS A 311 7.89 3.40 -10.60
C HIS A 311 6.58 3.33 -11.39
N ARG A 312 5.99 2.13 -11.56
CA ARG A 312 4.68 1.98 -12.21
C ARG A 312 3.54 2.60 -11.41
N LEU A 313 3.57 2.53 -10.09
CA LEU A 313 2.57 3.18 -9.23
C LEU A 313 2.65 4.69 -9.37
N SER A 314 3.86 5.26 -9.42
CA SER A 314 4.02 6.69 -9.64
C SER A 314 3.48 7.14 -11.00
N GLN A 315 3.70 6.36 -12.07
CA GLN A 315 3.10 6.63 -13.39
C GLN A 315 1.56 6.57 -13.36
N GLN A 316 0.96 5.90 -12.38
CA GLN A 316 -0.48 5.86 -12.13
C GLN A 316 -0.95 6.90 -11.10
N GLY A 317 -0.07 7.81 -10.68
CA GLY A 317 -0.40 8.87 -9.75
C GLY A 317 -0.33 8.49 -8.26
N ALA A 318 0.38 7.40 -7.91
CA ALA A 318 0.60 6.98 -6.52
C ALA A 318 2.10 6.82 -6.21
N ILE A 319 2.67 7.75 -5.44
CA ILE A 319 4.08 7.72 -5.06
C ILE A 319 4.24 6.94 -3.74
N THR A 320 5.03 5.87 -3.76
CA THR A 320 5.33 5.08 -2.56
C THR A 320 6.56 5.64 -1.84
N LYS A 321 6.38 6.22 -0.65
CA LYS A 321 7.50 6.66 0.21
C LYS A 321 8.20 5.45 0.82
N ARG A 322 7.41 4.46 1.25
CA ARG A 322 7.90 3.18 1.77
C ARG A 322 7.71 2.08 0.73
N MET A 323 8.80 1.50 0.23
CA MET A 323 8.74 0.45 -0.82
C MET A 323 8.00 -0.81 -0.34
N THR A 324 8.07 -1.12 0.95
CA THR A 324 7.34 -2.25 1.55
C THR A 324 5.83 -2.01 1.59
N ALA A 325 5.34 -0.78 1.39
CA ALA A 325 3.90 -0.49 1.33
C ALA A 325 3.20 -1.17 0.14
N ILE A 326 3.94 -1.58 -0.90
CA ILE A 326 3.39 -2.36 -2.02
C ILE A 326 2.87 -3.73 -1.53
N GLU A 327 3.56 -4.35 -0.57
CA GLU A 327 3.13 -5.62 0.04
C GLU A 327 1.85 -5.44 0.85
N GLU A 328 1.83 -4.45 1.72
CA GLU A 328 0.68 -4.15 2.58
C GLU A 328 -0.53 -3.77 1.73
N MET A 329 -0.35 -2.96 0.69
CA MET A 329 -1.39 -2.60 -0.27
C MET A 329 -1.94 -3.82 -1.04
N ALA A 330 -1.10 -4.82 -1.33
CA ALA A 330 -1.58 -6.06 -1.95
C ALA A 330 -2.45 -6.91 -1.00
N GLY A 331 -2.14 -6.86 0.30
CA GLY A 331 -2.86 -7.53 1.38
C GLY A 331 -4.06 -6.76 1.94
N MET A 332 -4.24 -5.50 1.57
CA MET A 332 -5.31 -4.65 2.07
C MET A 332 -6.70 -5.25 1.82
N ASP A 333 -7.49 -5.33 2.89
CA ASP A 333 -8.85 -5.87 2.91
C ASP A 333 -9.89 -4.87 3.44
N VAL A 334 -9.47 -3.85 4.18
CA VAL A 334 -10.31 -2.73 4.62
C VAL A 334 -9.66 -1.41 4.25
N LEU A 335 -10.45 -0.50 3.66
CA LEU A 335 -10.04 0.87 3.34
C LEU A 335 -10.94 1.86 4.07
N CYS A 336 -10.40 2.49 5.10
CA CYS A 336 -11.00 3.62 5.80
C CYS A 336 -10.78 4.88 4.98
N SER A 337 -11.77 5.27 4.18
CA SER A 337 -11.71 6.45 3.33
C SER A 337 -12.29 7.66 4.06
N ASP A 338 -11.54 8.75 4.15
CA ASP A 338 -12.16 10.05 4.45
C ASP A 338 -13.18 10.38 3.35
N LYS A 339 -14.29 11.00 3.75
CA LYS A 339 -15.31 11.47 2.82
C LYS A 339 -14.79 12.65 2.00
N THR A 340 -14.25 13.65 2.68
CA THR A 340 -13.86 14.93 2.06
C THR A 340 -12.58 14.72 1.24
N GLY A 341 -12.52 15.28 0.04
CA GLY A 341 -11.35 15.19 -0.84
C GLY A 341 -11.17 13.82 -1.53
N THR A 342 -11.62 12.71 -0.92
CA THR A 342 -11.47 11.36 -1.47
C THR A 342 -12.74 10.84 -2.16
N LEU A 343 -13.88 10.78 -1.44
CA LEU A 343 -15.17 10.32 -1.98
C LEU A 343 -15.96 11.44 -2.68
N THR A 344 -15.67 12.68 -2.29
CA THR A 344 -16.29 13.87 -2.86
C THR A 344 -15.26 14.72 -3.61
N LEU A 345 -15.75 15.68 -4.40
CA LEU A 345 -14.89 16.57 -5.18
C LEU A 345 -14.22 17.65 -4.33
N ASN A 346 -14.65 17.86 -3.07
CA ASN A 346 -14.26 18.99 -2.23
C ASN A 346 -14.43 20.34 -2.96
N LYS A 347 -15.44 20.40 -3.85
CA LYS A 347 -15.85 21.59 -4.59
C LYS A 347 -17.27 21.90 -4.18
N LEU A 348 -17.38 22.68 -3.11
CA LEU A 348 -18.65 22.99 -2.50
C LEU A 348 -19.48 23.88 -3.42
N THR A 349 -20.79 23.67 -3.39
CA THR A 349 -21.77 24.45 -4.13
C THR A 349 -22.91 24.81 -3.20
N VAL A 350 -23.48 26.01 -3.35
CA VAL A 350 -24.59 26.48 -2.52
C VAL A 350 -25.79 26.73 -3.43
N ASP A 351 -26.94 26.17 -3.06
CA ASP A 351 -28.21 26.49 -3.73
C ASP A 351 -28.85 27.72 -3.06
N LYS A 352 -28.90 28.85 -3.79
CA LYS A 352 -29.49 30.12 -3.33
C LYS A 352 -30.94 29.95 -2.85
N ASN A 353 -31.70 29.03 -3.45
CA ASN A 353 -33.12 28.87 -3.13
C ASN A 353 -33.31 28.35 -1.71
N LEU A 354 -32.35 27.58 -1.20
CA LEU A 354 -32.41 26.91 0.09
C LEU A 354 -31.83 27.75 1.24
N ILE A 355 -31.25 28.92 0.97
CA ILE A 355 -30.74 29.82 2.01
C ILE A 355 -31.91 30.32 2.87
N GLU A 356 -31.74 30.24 4.18
CA GLU A 356 -32.71 30.73 5.17
C GLU A 356 -32.14 31.94 5.90
N VAL A 357 -32.96 32.98 6.04
CA VAL A 357 -32.61 34.28 6.63
C VAL A 357 -33.46 34.51 7.87
N PHE A 358 -32.86 35.05 8.92
CA PHE A 358 -33.52 35.25 10.22
C PHE A 358 -34.03 36.69 10.41
N PRO A 359 -33.25 37.74 10.09
CA PRO A 359 -33.75 39.11 10.09
C PRO A 359 -34.79 39.30 8.99
N LYS A 360 -35.98 39.83 9.33
CA LYS A 360 -37.10 40.02 8.38
C LYS A 360 -36.80 41.04 7.27
N ASN A 361 -35.82 41.92 7.47
CA ASN A 361 -35.50 43.03 6.58
C ASN A 361 -34.27 42.75 5.69
N MET A 362 -33.76 41.52 5.67
CA MET A 362 -32.53 41.19 4.95
C MET A 362 -32.79 40.20 3.80
N GLU A 363 -32.21 40.47 2.64
CA GLU A 363 -32.32 39.61 1.46
C GLU A 363 -31.30 38.46 1.49
N LYS A 364 -31.60 37.36 0.77
CA LYS A 364 -30.69 36.20 0.68
C LYS A 364 -29.33 36.57 0.09
N ASP A 365 -29.29 37.47 -0.90
CA ASP A 365 -28.04 37.91 -1.52
C ASP A 365 -27.15 38.72 -0.55
N THR A 366 -27.74 39.46 0.40
CA THR A 366 -26.98 40.14 1.45
C THR A 366 -26.24 39.13 2.33
N VAL A 367 -26.87 38.00 2.67
CA VAL A 367 -26.22 36.94 3.48
C VAL A 367 -25.02 36.34 2.74
N VAL A 368 -25.15 36.10 1.44
CA VAL A 368 -24.04 35.61 0.59
C VAL A 368 -22.90 36.63 0.56
N LEU A 369 -23.21 37.93 0.42
CA LEU A 369 -22.21 38.99 0.44
C LEU A 369 -21.46 39.06 1.79
N LEU A 370 -22.17 38.95 2.92
CA LEU A 370 -21.56 38.93 4.25
C LEU A 370 -20.66 37.70 4.45
N ALA A 371 -21.09 36.54 3.96
CA ALA A 371 -20.29 35.32 3.96
C ALA A 371 -19.03 35.47 3.09
N ALA A 372 -19.16 36.09 1.90
CA ALA A 372 -18.04 36.35 1.00
C ALA A 372 -17.05 37.37 1.57
N ARG A 373 -17.55 38.41 2.28
CA ARG A 373 -16.71 39.34 3.04
C ARG A 373 -15.90 38.61 4.10
N ALA A 374 -16.52 37.71 4.86
CA ALA A 374 -15.85 36.87 5.86
C ALA A 374 -15.00 35.73 5.26
N SER A 375 -14.84 35.68 3.93
CA SER A 375 -13.96 34.76 3.21
C SER A 375 -12.67 35.48 2.77
N ARG A 376 -11.59 34.72 2.61
CA ARG A 376 -10.39 35.24 1.92
C ARG A 376 -10.67 35.34 0.42
N VAL A 377 -10.13 36.39 -0.21
CA VAL A 377 -10.17 36.58 -1.67
C VAL A 377 -8.91 36.00 -2.32
N GLU A 378 -7.80 36.00 -1.59
CA GLU A 378 -6.51 35.46 -2.03
C GLU A 378 -6.18 34.17 -1.26
N ASN A 379 -5.63 33.17 -1.95
CA ASN A 379 -5.25 31.86 -1.38
C ASN A 379 -6.39 31.20 -0.58
N GLN A 380 -7.49 30.90 -1.29
CA GLN A 380 -8.78 30.51 -0.72
C GLN A 380 -8.87 29.02 -0.35
N ASP A 381 -9.54 28.73 0.78
CA ASP A 381 -10.04 27.40 1.11
C ASP A 381 -11.22 27.02 0.19
N ALA A 382 -11.56 25.73 0.10
CA ALA A 382 -12.67 25.27 -0.75
C ALA A 382 -14.03 25.91 -0.40
N ILE A 383 -14.29 26.17 0.88
CA ILE A 383 -15.51 26.88 1.34
C ILE A 383 -15.46 28.34 0.89
N ASP A 384 -14.33 29.01 1.09
CA ASP A 384 -14.12 30.42 0.76
C ASP A 384 -14.26 30.65 -0.74
N ALA A 385 -13.63 29.80 -1.54
CA ALA A 385 -13.74 29.82 -2.99
C ALA A 385 -15.19 29.59 -3.45
N SER A 386 -15.91 28.64 -2.83
CA SER A 386 -17.31 28.39 -3.17
C SER A 386 -18.21 29.61 -2.92
N ILE A 387 -18.03 30.28 -1.79
CA ILE A 387 -18.84 31.44 -1.41
C ILE A 387 -18.48 32.67 -2.25
N VAL A 388 -17.19 32.92 -2.50
CA VAL A 388 -16.75 34.05 -3.32
C VAL A 388 -17.18 33.90 -4.77
N ASN A 389 -17.09 32.68 -5.34
CA ASN A 389 -17.57 32.39 -6.70
C ASN A 389 -19.10 32.39 -6.84
N MET A 390 -19.83 32.56 -5.73
CA MET A 390 -21.29 32.68 -5.73
C MET A 390 -21.76 34.10 -6.07
N LEU A 391 -20.87 35.08 -5.94
CA LEU A 391 -21.08 36.46 -6.38
C LEU A 391 -20.92 36.55 -7.90
N GLY A 392 -21.56 37.54 -8.52
CA GLY A 392 -21.43 37.78 -9.96
C GLY A 392 -20.01 38.19 -10.35
N ASP A 393 -19.35 38.97 -9.49
CA ASP A 393 -17.94 39.34 -9.59
C ASP A 393 -17.27 39.14 -8.20
N PRO A 394 -16.18 38.35 -8.09
CA PRO A 394 -15.41 38.20 -6.85
C PRO A 394 -14.98 39.53 -6.21
N LYS A 395 -14.80 40.60 -7.00
CA LYS A 395 -14.42 41.92 -6.48
C LYS A 395 -15.50 42.54 -5.59
N GLU A 396 -16.76 42.15 -5.75
CA GLU A 396 -17.87 42.61 -4.91
C GLU A 396 -17.65 42.24 -3.43
N ALA A 397 -16.91 41.16 -3.15
CA ALA A 397 -16.58 40.74 -1.79
C ALA A 397 -15.75 41.78 -1.01
N ARG A 398 -15.06 42.71 -1.69
CA ARG A 398 -14.28 43.80 -1.09
C ARG A 398 -14.69 45.19 -1.57
N ALA A 399 -15.71 45.29 -2.44
CA ALA A 399 -16.20 46.57 -2.93
C ALA A 399 -16.80 47.41 -1.80
N GLY A 400 -16.33 48.67 -1.69
CA GLY A 400 -16.86 49.65 -0.74
C GLY A 400 -16.51 49.40 0.73
N ILE A 401 -15.56 48.51 1.01
CA ILE A 401 -15.06 48.25 2.37
C ILE A 401 -13.54 48.31 2.42
N THR A 402 -13.00 48.77 3.53
CA THR A 402 -11.56 48.69 3.82
C THR A 402 -11.35 47.66 4.93
N GLU A 403 -10.62 46.60 4.60
CA GLU A 403 -10.29 45.53 5.54
C GLU A 403 -9.30 46.04 6.61
N VAL A 404 -9.63 45.83 7.89
CA VAL A 404 -8.77 46.19 9.02
C VAL A 404 -8.06 44.97 9.58
N HIS A 405 -8.80 43.86 9.74
CA HIS A 405 -8.26 42.60 10.25
C HIS A 405 -9.12 41.43 9.82
N PHE A 406 -8.46 40.32 9.50
CA PHE A 406 -9.10 39.06 9.17
C PHE A 406 -8.65 37.98 10.17
N LEU A 407 -9.62 37.39 10.86
CA LEU A 407 -9.41 36.24 11.73
C LEU A 407 -9.53 34.95 10.89
N PRO A 408 -8.42 34.22 10.66
CA PRO A 408 -8.44 32.99 9.88
C PRO A 408 -9.17 31.85 10.60
N PHE A 409 -9.44 30.78 9.85
CA PHE A 409 -10.16 29.63 10.38
C PHE A 409 -9.33 28.91 11.45
N ASN A 410 -9.93 28.68 12.61
CA ASN A 410 -9.36 27.87 13.68
C ASN A 410 -10.21 26.60 13.90
N PRO A 411 -9.64 25.38 13.88
CA PRO A 411 -10.39 24.14 14.14
C PRO A 411 -11.12 24.07 15.50
N VAL A 412 -10.69 24.86 16.49
CA VAL A 412 -11.32 24.93 17.82
C VAL A 412 -12.51 25.89 17.81
N GLU A 413 -12.33 27.12 17.31
CA GLU A 413 -13.43 28.10 17.21
C GLU A 413 -14.41 27.82 16.06
N LYS A 414 -13.96 27.09 15.04
CA LYS A 414 -14.67 26.71 13.82
C LYS A 414 -15.36 27.87 13.10
N ARG A 415 -14.72 29.04 13.09
CA ARG A 415 -15.22 30.25 12.42
C ARG A 415 -14.09 31.07 11.79
N THR A 416 -14.46 31.94 10.86
CA THR A 416 -13.65 33.05 10.37
C THR A 416 -14.38 34.35 10.67
N ALA A 417 -13.63 35.45 10.76
CA ALA A 417 -14.24 36.77 10.89
C ALA A 417 -13.44 37.82 10.13
N ILE A 418 -14.12 38.83 9.61
CA ILE A 418 -13.50 40.02 9.04
C ILE A 418 -13.99 41.24 9.81
N THR A 419 -13.06 42.13 10.16
CA THR A 419 -13.37 43.47 10.68
C THR A 419 -13.03 44.47 9.58
N TYR A 420 -14.01 45.30 9.21
CA TYR A 420 -13.86 46.30 8.15
C TYR A 420 -14.60 47.58 8.53
N HIS A 421 -14.22 48.70 7.91
CA HIS A 421 -15.06 49.89 7.90
C HIS A 421 -15.68 50.12 6.53
N ASP A 422 -16.93 50.56 6.53
CA ASP A 422 -17.65 50.89 5.31
C ASP A 422 -17.28 52.30 4.79
N SER A 423 -17.81 52.66 3.62
CA SER A 423 -17.64 54.00 3.05
C SER A 423 -18.16 55.15 3.93
N ASN A 424 -19.01 54.84 4.92
CA ASN A 424 -19.57 55.80 5.86
C ASN A 424 -18.71 55.93 7.13
N GLY A 425 -17.61 55.18 7.24
CA GLY A 425 -16.71 55.19 8.39
C GLY A 425 -17.21 54.41 9.60
N GLU A 426 -18.25 53.59 9.44
CA GLU A 426 -18.77 52.71 10.48
C GLU A 426 -18.07 51.35 10.44
N TRP A 427 -17.72 50.84 11.62
CA TRP A 427 -16.98 49.60 11.76
C TRP A 427 -17.94 48.43 11.96
N HIS A 428 -17.80 47.43 11.10
CA HIS A 428 -18.59 46.20 11.15
C HIS A 428 -17.66 45.01 11.24
N ARG A 429 -18.13 43.96 11.91
CA ARG A 429 -17.45 42.67 11.98
C ARG A 429 -18.41 41.58 11.55
N CYS A 430 -18.03 40.86 10.50
CA CYS A 430 -18.82 39.75 9.95
C CYS A 430 -18.11 38.44 10.26
N SER A 431 -18.85 37.41 10.61
CA SER A 431 -18.31 36.08 10.87
C SER A 431 -19.12 35.01 10.17
N LYS A 432 -18.43 33.96 9.75
CA LYS A 432 -19.03 32.72 9.26
C LYS A 432 -18.39 31.53 9.96
N GLY A 433 -19.13 30.44 10.13
CA GLY A 433 -18.59 29.26 10.80
C GLY A 433 -19.58 28.11 10.96
N ALA A 434 -19.17 27.12 11.76
CA ALA A 434 -20.03 26.04 12.16
C ALA A 434 -21.31 26.60 12.84
N PRO A 435 -22.52 26.17 12.45
CA PRO A 435 -23.76 26.76 12.95
C PRO A 435 -23.86 26.80 14.47
N GLU A 436 -23.53 25.70 15.16
CA GLU A 436 -23.53 25.65 16.63
C GLU A 436 -22.66 26.75 17.27
N GLN A 437 -21.47 26.99 16.72
CA GLN A 437 -20.57 28.02 17.24
C GLN A 437 -21.09 29.44 16.97
N ILE A 438 -21.73 29.67 15.81
CA ILE A 438 -22.33 30.96 15.49
C ILE A 438 -23.63 31.19 16.29
N ILE A 439 -24.39 30.13 16.58
CA ILE A 439 -25.57 30.15 17.46
C ILE A 439 -25.16 30.54 18.88
N ASP A 440 -24.11 29.91 19.42
CA ASP A 440 -23.54 30.22 20.74
C ASP A 440 -23.00 31.65 20.79
N LEU A 441 -22.31 32.09 19.72
CA LEU A 441 -21.80 33.46 19.58
C LEU A 441 -22.91 34.51 19.65
N CYS A 442 -24.04 34.24 19.00
CA CYS A 442 -25.21 35.11 18.99
C CYS A 442 -26.10 34.95 20.24
N GLN A 443 -25.79 33.98 21.11
CA GLN A 443 -26.56 33.64 22.32
C GLN A 443 -28.07 33.47 22.05
N LEU A 444 -28.42 32.79 20.95
CA LEU A 444 -29.81 32.62 20.54
C LEU A 444 -30.64 31.87 21.59
N LYS A 445 -31.88 32.35 21.85
CA LYS A 445 -32.79 31.77 22.83
C LYS A 445 -34.20 31.57 22.26
N GLY A 446 -34.95 30.63 22.83
CA GLY A 446 -36.39 30.45 22.57
C GLY A 446 -36.71 29.87 21.19
N ALA A 447 -37.68 30.47 20.49
CA ALA A 447 -38.22 29.94 19.23
C ALA A 447 -37.23 30.01 18.05
N VAL A 448 -36.33 31.00 18.05
CA VAL A 448 -35.34 31.20 16.98
C VAL A 448 -34.32 30.06 16.95
N LEU A 449 -33.86 29.63 18.13
CA LEU A 449 -32.94 28.49 18.28
C LEU A 449 -33.58 27.19 17.74
N LYS A 450 -34.84 26.91 18.10
CA LYS A 450 -35.56 25.73 17.60
C LYS A 450 -35.66 25.74 16.07
N LYS A 451 -36.03 26.88 15.49
CA LYS A 451 -36.12 27.03 14.03
C LYS A 451 -34.75 26.81 13.36
N ALA A 452 -33.67 27.31 13.95
CA ALA A 452 -32.32 27.10 13.41
C ALA A 452 -31.93 25.62 13.40
N HIS A 453 -32.15 24.89 14.49
CA HIS A 453 -31.89 23.44 14.55
C HIS A 453 -32.75 22.65 13.55
N GLU A 454 -34.05 22.97 13.42
CA GLU A 454 -34.93 22.31 12.44
C GLU A 454 -34.44 22.47 11.00
N ILE A 455 -33.91 23.65 10.64
CA ILE A 455 -33.35 23.91 9.31
C ILE A 455 -32.03 23.15 9.12
N ILE A 456 -31.16 23.14 10.12
CA ILE A 456 -29.89 22.40 10.10
C ILE A 456 -30.16 20.90 9.89
N ASP A 457 -31.11 20.33 10.62
CA ASP A 457 -31.50 18.93 10.49
C ASP A 457 -32.11 18.63 9.10
N ASN A 458 -32.91 19.54 8.55
CA ASN A 458 -33.46 19.39 7.20
C ASN A 458 -32.34 19.40 6.14
N PHE A 459 -31.37 20.31 6.26
CA PHE A 459 -30.18 20.30 5.41
C PHE A 459 -29.41 18.99 5.54
N ALA A 460 -29.17 18.52 6.76
CA ALA A 460 -28.46 17.28 7.02
C ALA A 460 -29.17 16.05 6.40
N ASN A 461 -30.49 15.96 6.52
CA ASN A 461 -31.32 14.90 5.91
C ASN A 461 -31.26 14.91 4.37
N ARG A 462 -30.96 16.05 3.77
CA ARG A 462 -30.75 16.19 2.32
C ARG A 462 -29.29 16.00 1.89
N GLY A 463 -28.40 15.74 2.84
CA GLY A 463 -26.96 15.60 2.62
C GLY A 463 -26.22 16.92 2.42
N LEU A 464 -26.79 18.02 2.91
CA LEU A 464 -26.24 19.37 2.83
C LEU A 464 -25.59 19.74 4.16
N ARG A 465 -24.36 20.24 4.12
CA ARG A 465 -23.67 20.81 5.29
C ARG A 465 -24.18 22.23 5.52
N SER A 466 -24.45 22.61 6.75
CA SER A 466 -24.92 23.95 7.10
C SER A 466 -23.75 24.87 7.51
N LEU A 467 -23.79 26.14 7.08
CA LEU A 467 -22.87 27.20 7.48
C LEU A 467 -23.65 28.39 8.06
N GLY A 468 -23.28 28.84 9.26
CA GLY A 468 -23.90 30.00 9.91
C GLY A 468 -23.15 31.30 9.57
N VAL A 469 -23.90 32.40 9.47
CA VAL A 469 -23.37 33.75 9.25
C VAL A 469 -23.93 34.69 10.30
N ALA A 470 -23.07 35.54 10.87
CA ALA A 470 -23.42 36.55 11.84
C ALA A 470 -22.70 37.88 11.57
N ILE A 471 -23.27 38.97 12.05
CA ILE A 471 -22.71 40.32 11.95
C ILE A 471 -22.82 41.04 13.29
N GLN A 472 -21.86 41.92 13.59
CA GLN A 472 -21.97 42.90 14.67
C GLN A 472 -21.42 44.26 14.22
N SER A 473 -21.91 45.33 14.85
CA SER A 473 -21.27 46.65 14.81
C SER A 473 -20.16 46.75 15.86
N VAL A 474 -19.09 47.50 15.58
CA VAL A 474 -17.98 47.77 16.53
C VAL A 474 -17.95 49.27 16.85
N PRO A 475 -18.70 49.74 17.87
CA PRO A 475 -18.83 51.16 18.16
C PRO A 475 -17.52 51.83 18.60
N GLU A 476 -16.63 51.05 19.22
CA GLU A 476 -15.34 51.52 19.75
C GLU A 476 -14.31 51.85 18.65
N LYS A 477 -14.58 51.50 17.39
CA LYS A 477 -13.71 51.72 16.21
C LYS A 477 -12.24 51.31 16.43
N THR A 478 -12.02 50.27 17.24
CA THR A 478 -10.72 49.67 17.54
C THR A 478 -10.69 48.21 17.09
N LYS A 479 -9.50 47.72 16.69
CA LYS A 479 -9.29 46.32 16.28
C LYS A 479 -9.66 45.33 17.39
N GLU A 480 -9.21 45.63 18.62
CA GLU A 480 -9.35 44.79 19.81
C GLU A 480 -10.71 44.94 20.52
N GLY A 481 -11.54 45.88 20.08
CA GLY A 481 -12.86 46.12 20.68
C GLY A 481 -13.75 44.88 20.62
N ALA A 482 -14.41 44.59 21.74
CA ALA A 482 -15.36 43.47 21.85
C ALA A 482 -16.55 43.66 20.88
N GLY A 483 -16.94 44.91 20.65
CA GLY A 483 -18.07 45.32 19.81
C GLY A 483 -19.44 45.06 20.45
N GLY A 484 -20.50 45.27 19.68
CA GLY A 484 -21.89 45.03 20.10
C GLY A 484 -22.29 43.56 20.08
N PRO A 485 -23.55 43.23 20.44
CA PRO A 485 -24.06 41.86 20.35
C PRO A 485 -24.11 41.37 18.90
N TRP A 486 -23.76 40.10 18.69
CA TRP A 486 -23.84 39.46 17.38
C TRP A 486 -25.28 39.21 16.96
N GLU A 487 -25.62 39.58 15.73
CA GLU A 487 -26.88 39.26 15.09
C GLU A 487 -26.73 38.04 14.19
N PHE A 488 -27.58 37.03 14.41
CA PHE A 488 -27.61 35.83 13.58
C PHE A 488 -28.34 36.11 12.27
N VAL A 489 -27.60 36.10 11.16
CA VAL A 489 -28.10 36.57 9.87
C VAL A 489 -28.80 35.44 9.10
N GLY A 490 -28.14 34.29 8.95
CA GLY A 490 -28.63 33.25 8.06
C GLY A 490 -27.85 31.94 8.10
N LEU A 491 -28.45 30.93 7.48
CA LEU A 491 -27.87 29.61 7.28
C LEU A 491 -27.75 29.33 5.78
N LEU A 492 -26.55 28.93 5.34
CA LEU A 492 -26.28 28.53 3.97
C LEU A 492 -26.11 27.00 3.88
N PRO A 493 -26.79 26.33 2.96
CA PRO A 493 -26.56 24.92 2.68
C PRO A 493 -25.43 24.73 1.66
N LEU A 494 -24.35 24.10 2.10
CA LEU A 494 -23.21 23.66 1.30
C LEU A 494 -23.43 22.21 0.85
N PHE A 495 -23.43 21.97 -0.45
CA PHE A 495 -23.43 20.65 -1.04
C PHE A 495 -22.03 20.28 -1.50
N ASP A 496 -21.56 19.11 -1.08
CA ASP A 496 -20.32 18.51 -1.55
C ASP A 496 -20.65 17.34 -2.49
N PRO A 497 -20.56 17.52 -3.82
CA PRO A 497 -20.95 16.49 -4.76
C PRO A 497 -20.00 15.27 -4.67
N PRO A 498 -20.55 14.04 -4.70
CA PRO A 498 -19.72 12.84 -4.85
C PRO A 498 -19.00 12.87 -6.19
N ARG A 499 -17.82 12.24 -6.27
CA ARG A 499 -17.14 12.11 -7.57
C ARG A 499 -17.91 11.17 -8.48
N HIS A 500 -17.79 11.40 -9.78
CA HIS A 500 -18.49 10.61 -10.80
C HIS A 500 -18.02 9.14 -10.84
N ASP A 501 -16.77 8.88 -10.45
CA ASP A 501 -16.12 7.57 -10.46
C ASP A 501 -16.19 6.85 -9.10
N SER A 502 -16.46 7.55 -8.00
CA SER A 502 -16.44 6.96 -6.64
C SER A 502 -17.39 5.79 -6.49
N ALA A 503 -18.62 5.87 -7.00
CA ALA A 503 -19.62 4.80 -6.85
C ALA A 503 -19.19 3.50 -7.58
N GLU A 504 -18.70 3.62 -8.82
CA GLU A 504 -18.18 2.47 -9.56
C GLU A 504 -16.92 1.90 -8.89
N THR A 505 -16.08 2.79 -8.36
CA THR A 505 -14.84 2.41 -7.69
C THR A 505 -15.07 1.67 -6.39
N ILE A 506 -16.05 2.08 -5.56
CA ILE A 506 -16.44 1.37 -4.34
C ILE A 506 -16.90 -0.05 -4.70
N LYS A 507 -17.69 -0.20 -5.77
CA LYS A 507 -18.11 -1.51 -6.26
C LYS A 507 -16.92 -2.36 -6.71
N LYS A 508 -15.98 -1.79 -7.48
CA LYS A 508 -14.74 -2.47 -7.89
C LYS A 508 -13.88 -2.87 -6.69
N ALA A 509 -13.77 -2.02 -5.67
CA ALA A 509 -13.04 -2.32 -4.45
C ALA A 509 -13.66 -3.53 -3.73
N LEU A 510 -14.99 -3.56 -3.63
CA LEU A 510 -15.72 -4.67 -3.03
C LEU A 510 -15.56 -5.98 -3.83
N ASP A 511 -15.62 -5.92 -5.16
CA ASP A 511 -15.35 -7.06 -6.05
C ASP A 511 -13.92 -7.60 -5.88
N LEU A 512 -12.98 -6.73 -5.47
CA LEU A 512 -11.60 -7.07 -5.14
C LEU A 512 -11.41 -7.49 -3.67
N GLY A 513 -12.49 -7.63 -2.91
CA GLY A 513 -12.47 -8.01 -1.50
C GLY A 513 -11.91 -6.92 -0.58
N VAL A 514 -11.98 -5.65 -0.98
CA VAL A 514 -11.63 -4.49 -0.15
C VAL A 514 -12.92 -3.82 0.32
N ASN A 515 -13.20 -3.87 1.61
CA ASN A 515 -14.35 -3.19 2.21
C ASN A 515 -14.02 -1.71 2.41
N VAL A 516 -14.76 -0.81 1.74
CA VAL A 516 -14.58 0.64 1.89
C VAL A 516 -15.49 1.15 3.00
N LYS A 517 -14.89 1.74 4.04
CA LYS A 517 -15.59 2.34 5.19
C LYS A 517 -15.47 3.85 5.13
N MET A 518 -16.59 4.57 5.18
CA MET A 518 -16.58 6.04 5.22
C MET A 518 -16.18 6.53 6.60
N ILE A 519 -15.22 7.45 6.68
CA ILE A 519 -14.87 8.18 7.89
C ILE A 519 -15.18 9.65 7.66
N THR A 520 -16.01 10.27 8.50
CA THR A 520 -16.32 11.69 8.35
C THR A 520 -16.55 12.40 9.67
N GLY A 521 -16.15 13.67 9.72
CA GLY A 521 -16.51 14.60 10.79
C GLY A 521 -17.93 15.16 10.65
N ASP A 522 -18.61 14.93 9.52
CA ASP A 522 -20.01 15.33 9.33
C ASP A 522 -20.96 14.54 10.23
N GLN A 523 -22.15 15.09 10.42
CA GLN A 523 -23.23 14.39 11.13
C GLN A 523 -23.65 13.10 10.40
N LEU A 524 -24.19 12.15 11.17
CA LEU A 524 -24.57 10.84 10.67
C LEU A 524 -25.59 10.88 9.51
N ALA A 525 -26.53 11.83 9.54
CA ALA A 525 -27.52 12.00 8.48
C ALA A 525 -26.85 12.31 7.12
N ILE A 526 -25.88 13.22 7.11
CA ILE A 526 -25.11 13.59 5.91
C ILE A 526 -24.29 12.39 5.41
N GLY A 527 -23.61 11.69 6.33
CA GLY A 527 -22.85 10.49 6.02
C GLY A 527 -23.72 9.40 5.37
N LYS A 528 -24.88 9.10 5.97
CA LYS A 528 -25.84 8.10 5.45
C LYS A 528 -26.40 8.49 4.08
N GLU A 529 -26.76 9.76 3.87
CA GLU A 529 -27.27 10.22 2.59
C GLU A 529 -26.20 10.18 1.49
N THR A 530 -24.96 10.57 1.83
CA THR A 530 -23.82 10.46 0.91
C THR A 530 -23.50 9.00 0.60
N GLY A 531 -23.46 8.14 1.61
CA GLY A 531 -23.26 6.70 1.47
C GLY A 531 -24.34 6.02 0.62
N ARG A 532 -25.60 6.45 0.77
CA ARG A 532 -26.72 5.99 -0.06
C ARG A 532 -26.53 6.34 -1.54
N ARG A 533 -26.12 7.57 -1.85
CA ARG A 533 -25.83 8.01 -3.23
C ARG A 533 -24.63 7.30 -3.85
N LEU A 534 -23.61 7.02 -3.03
CA LEU A 534 -22.39 6.32 -3.46
C LEU A 534 -22.56 4.80 -3.57
N GLY A 535 -23.64 4.23 -3.02
CA GLY A 535 -23.86 2.78 -3.00
C GLY A 535 -23.01 2.03 -1.96
N MET A 536 -22.54 2.70 -0.91
CA MET A 536 -21.69 2.13 0.15
C MET A 536 -22.49 1.40 1.23
N GLY A 537 -23.80 1.66 1.31
CA GLY A 537 -24.65 1.20 2.41
C GLY A 537 -24.94 2.30 3.43
N THR A 538 -25.86 2.02 4.35
CA THR A 538 -26.32 2.98 5.37
C THR A 538 -26.13 2.46 6.80
N ASN A 539 -25.43 1.34 6.97
CA ASN A 539 -25.10 0.77 8.28
C ASN A 539 -23.93 1.54 8.93
N MET A 540 -24.13 2.84 9.12
CA MET A 540 -23.15 3.76 9.67
C MET A 540 -23.53 4.17 11.09
N TYR A 541 -22.51 4.39 11.92
CA TYR A 541 -22.67 4.70 13.34
C TYR A 541 -22.01 6.02 13.72
N PRO A 542 -22.51 6.75 14.73
CA PRO A 542 -21.84 7.92 15.24
C PRO A 542 -20.61 7.52 16.06
N SER A 543 -19.64 8.41 16.18
CA SER A 543 -18.42 8.17 16.96
C SER A 543 -18.68 7.93 18.46
N SER A 544 -19.77 8.44 19.01
CA SER A 544 -20.21 8.16 20.40
C SER A 544 -20.57 6.68 20.64
N ALA A 545 -20.93 5.94 19.59
CA ALA A 545 -21.14 4.49 19.68
C ALA A 545 -19.83 3.73 19.93
N LEU A 546 -18.70 4.29 19.50
CA LEU A 546 -17.36 3.69 19.68
C LEU A 546 -16.86 3.81 21.12
N LEU A 547 -17.31 4.83 21.86
CA LEU A 547 -16.93 5.09 23.25
C LEU A 547 -17.77 4.29 24.26
N GLY A 548 -18.73 3.48 23.81
CA GLY A 548 -19.67 2.77 24.70
C GLY A 548 -20.63 3.70 25.46
N GLN A 549 -20.71 4.98 25.07
CA GLN A 549 -21.51 6.01 25.74
C GLN A 549 -22.92 6.18 25.13
N THR A 550 -23.35 5.27 24.26
CA THR A 550 -24.66 5.37 23.60
C THR A 550 -25.77 4.85 24.52
N ARG A 551 -26.89 5.59 24.58
CA ARG A 551 -28.11 5.24 25.34
C ARG A 551 -28.97 4.16 24.68
N ASP A 552 -28.51 3.57 23.58
CA ASP A 552 -29.29 2.65 22.75
C ASP A 552 -29.01 1.18 23.15
N GLU A 553 -29.97 0.53 23.80
CA GLU A 553 -29.85 -0.84 24.34
C GLU A 553 -29.53 -1.88 23.25
N SER A 554 -29.92 -1.61 22.00
CA SER A 554 -29.64 -2.49 20.86
C SER A 554 -28.16 -2.51 20.47
N ILE A 555 -27.48 -1.36 20.56
CA ILE A 555 -26.07 -1.17 20.23
C ILE A 555 -25.17 -1.68 21.38
N ALA A 556 -25.63 -1.55 22.63
CA ALA A 556 -24.91 -2.03 23.81
C ALA A 556 -24.72 -3.57 23.85
N SER A 557 -25.53 -4.33 23.10
CA SER A 557 -25.47 -5.79 23.06
C SER A 557 -24.35 -6.37 22.17
N ILE A 558 -23.83 -5.59 21.21
CA ILE A 558 -22.77 -6.03 20.30
C ILE A 558 -21.45 -5.45 20.78
N PRO A 559 -20.38 -6.26 20.94
CA PRO A 559 -19.05 -5.74 21.25
C PRO A 559 -18.64 -4.67 20.23
N VAL A 560 -18.09 -3.55 20.72
CA VAL A 560 -17.67 -2.41 19.88
C VAL A 560 -16.76 -2.87 18.72
N ASP A 561 -15.87 -3.84 18.97
CA ASP A 561 -14.97 -4.38 17.94
C ASP A 561 -15.74 -5.07 16.79
N GLU A 562 -16.82 -5.79 17.08
CA GLU A 562 -17.66 -6.46 16.07
C GLU A 562 -18.56 -5.44 15.33
N LEU A 563 -19.02 -4.42 16.03
CA LEU A 563 -19.73 -3.29 15.42
C LEU A 563 -18.83 -2.57 14.43
N ILE A 564 -17.57 -2.32 14.79
CA ILE A 564 -16.61 -1.64 13.92
C ILE A 564 -16.37 -2.44 12.63
N GLU A 565 -16.21 -3.75 12.76
CA GLU A 565 -16.00 -4.66 11.64
C GLU A 565 -17.21 -4.67 10.69
N LYS A 566 -18.44 -4.67 11.23
CA LYS A 566 -19.69 -4.70 10.45
C LYS A 566 -20.17 -3.34 9.92
N ALA A 567 -19.66 -2.22 10.44
CA ALA A 567 -20.09 -0.89 10.04
C ALA A 567 -19.62 -0.53 8.62
N ASP A 568 -20.47 0.13 7.85
CA ASP A 568 -20.13 0.69 6.52
C ASP A 568 -19.44 2.06 6.64
N GLY A 569 -19.45 2.66 7.83
CA GLY A 569 -18.79 3.94 8.08
C GLY A 569 -19.12 4.55 9.45
N PHE A 570 -18.40 5.62 9.77
CA PHE A 570 -18.49 6.34 11.03
C PHE A 570 -18.61 7.85 10.76
N ALA A 571 -19.51 8.49 11.51
CA ALA A 571 -19.81 9.91 11.39
C ALA A 571 -19.54 10.65 12.71
N GLY A 572 -19.33 11.96 12.64
CA GLY A 572 -18.93 12.79 13.78
C GLY A 572 -17.58 12.36 14.36
N VAL A 573 -16.67 11.85 13.52
CA VAL A 573 -15.41 11.24 13.95
C VAL A 573 -14.38 12.33 14.24
N PHE A 574 -13.84 12.32 15.45
CA PHE A 574 -12.72 13.16 15.86
C PHE A 574 -11.38 12.48 15.55
N PRO A 575 -10.26 13.21 15.54
CA PRO A 575 -8.95 12.66 15.18
C PRO A 575 -8.56 11.42 16.01
N GLU A 576 -8.82 11.46 17.33
CA GLU A 576 -8.59 10.34 18.25
C GLU A 576 -9.43 9.10 17.89
N HIS A 577 -10.68 9.32 17.48
CA HIS A 577 -11.57 8.25 17.05
C HIS A 577 -11.09 7.62 15.74
N LYS A 578 -10.50 8.40 14.81
CA LYS A 578 -9.90 7.85 13.58
C LYS A 578 -8.79 6.86 13.92
N TYR A 579 -7.90 7.24 14.85
CA TYR A 579 -6.82 6.38 15.33
C TYR A 579 -7.36 5.09 15.95
N GLU A 580 -8.36 5.19 16.85
CA GLU A 580 -8.89 4.02 17.54
C GLU A 580 -9.64 3.07 16.58
N ILE A 581 -10.39 3.59 15.60
CA ILE A 581 -11.05 2.76 14.57
C ILE A 581 -10.02 1.92 13.81
N VAL A 582 -8.93 2.55 13.35
CA VAL A 582 -7.86 1.85 12.61
C VAL A 582 -7.19 0.81 13.50
N LYS A 583 -6.86 1.17 14.74
CA LYS A 583 -6.24 0.26 15.72
C LYS A 583 -7.14 -0.95 16.00
N LYS A 584 -8.45 -0.75 16.16
CA LYS A 584 -9.41 -1.85 16.38
C LYS A 584 -9.53 -2.78 15.18
N LEU A 585 -9.53 -2.25 13.95
CA LEU A 585 -9.50 -3.06 12.74
C LEU A 585 -8.21 -3.90 12.65
N GLN A 586 -7.06 -3.31 13.01
CA GLN A 586 -5.78 -4.02 13.10
C GLN A 586 -5.77 -5.11 14.17
N GLU A 587 -6.32 -4.86 15.36
CA GLU A 587 -6.47 -5.86 16.43
C GLU A 587 -7.30 -7.07 15.97
N ARG A 588 -8.25 -6.84 15.05
CA ARG A 588 -9.04 -7.89 14.37
C ARG A 588 -8.32 -8.57 13.20
N LYS A 589 -7.05 -8.24 12.97
CA LYS A 589 -6.17 -8.77 11.91
C LYS A 589 -6.55 -8.36 10.49
N HIS A 590 -7.31 -7.28 10.33
CA HIS A 590 -7.48 -6.63 9.03
C HIS A 590 -6.22 -5.83 8.68
N ILE A 591 -5.88 -5.79 7.39
CA ILE A 591 -4.82 -4.92 6.87
C ILE A 591 -5.52 -3.64 6.44
N CYS A 592 -5.43 -2.62 7.28
CA CYS A 592 -6.21 -1.41 7.17
C CYS A 592 -5.43 -0.34 6.39
N GLY A 593 -5.94 0.03 5.22
CA GLY A 593 -5.58 1.28 4.56
C GLY A 593 -6.41 2.43 5.10
N MET A 594 -5.81 3.61 5.25
CA MET A 594 -6.54 4.82 5.63
C MET A 594 -6.18 5.99 4.72
N THR A 595 -7.19 6.74 4.26
CA THR A 595 -6.98 8.01 3.56
C THR A 595 -7.13 9.20 4.52
N GLY A 596 -6.38 10.26 4.27
CA GLY A 596 -6.46 11.50 5.06
C GLY A 596 -5.84 12.69 4.33
N ASP A 597 -6.36 13.88 4.60
CA ASP A 597 -5.95 15.14 3.98
C ASP A 597 -5.36 16.15 4.98
N GLY A 598 -5.74 16.08 6.26
CA GLY A 598 -5.37 17.09 7.25
C GLY A 598 -4.31 16.67 8.28
N VAL A 599 -3.79 17.67 9.00
CA VAL A 599 -2.89 17.49 10.17
C VAL A 599 -3.45 16.61 11.28
N ASN A 600 -4.77 16.50 11.31
CA ASN A 600 -5.53 15.74 12.28
C ASN A 600 -5.51 14.24 11.96
N ASP A 601 -5.24 13.88 10.71
CA ASP A 601 -5.25 12.49 10.26
C ASP A 601 -3.87 11.84 10.39
N ALA A 602 -2.82 12.65 10.55
CA ALA A 602 -1.44 12.19 10.66
C ALA A 602 -1.24 11.05 11.70
N PRO A 603 -1.81 11.09 12.92
CA PRO A 603 -1.67 9.98 13.86
C PRO A 603 -2.31 8.68 13.36
N ALA A 604 -3.47 8.77 12.72
CA ALA A 604 -4.22 7.62 12.23
C ALA A 604 -3.59 7.05 10.94
N LEU A 605 -3.09 7.92 10.05
CA LEU A 605 -2.29 7.55 8.87
C LEU A 605 -1.03 6.79 9.25
N LYS A 606 -0.30 7.26 10.27
CA LYS A 606 0.93 6.60 10.76
C LYS A 606 0.64 5.27 11.46
N LYS A 607 -0.56 5.13 12.06
CA LYS A 607 -0.99 3.90 12.72
C LYS A 607 -1.48 2.84 11.74
N ALA A 608 -2.12 3.26 10.64
CA ALA A 608 -2.60 2.38 9.59
C ALA A 608 -1.46 1.52 9.01
N ASP A 609 -1.81 0.33 8.50
CA ASP A 609 -0.82 -0.51 7.80
C ASP A 609 -0.38 0.18 6.51
N ILE A 610 -1.31 0.90 5.87
CA ILE A 610 -1.03 1.79 4.74
C ILE A 610 -1.68 3.16 5.00
N GLY A 611 -0.88 4.16 5.35
CA GLY A 611 -1.31 5.55 5.34
C GLY A 611 -1.29 6.12 3.91
N ILE A 612 -2.42 6.65 3.43
CA ILE A 612 -2.57 7.23 2.09
C ILE A 612 -2.91 8.72 2.19
N ALA A 613 -1.97 9.59 1.81
CA ALA A 613 -2.23 11.02 1.69
C ALA A 613 -2.86 11.34 0.31
N VAL A 614 -3.93 12.12 0.32
CA VAL A 614 -4.59 12.62 -0.91
C VAL A 614 -3.73 13.69 -1.59
N ALA A 615 -3.99 13.98 -2.87
CA ALA A 615 -3.17 14.93 -3.65
C ALA A 615 -3.10 16.35 -3.05
N ASP A 616 -4.20 16.82 -2.46
CA ASP A 616 -4.29 18.13 -1.81
C ASP A 616 -4.04 18.05 -0.28
N ALA A 617 -3.42 16.96 0.20
CA ALA A 617 -3.17 16.78 1.62
C ALA A 617 -2.08 17.73 2.15
N THR A 618 -2.20 18.12 3.42
CA THR A 618 -1.19 18.95 4.09
C THR A 618 0.17 18.25 4.14
N ASP A 619 1.25 19.03 4.25
CA ASP A 619 2.59 18.48 4.39
C ASP A 619 2.73 17.51 5.56
N ALA A 620 2.05 17.79 6.67
CA ALA A 620 2.00 16.88 7.81
C ALA A 620 1.36 15.52 7.45
N ALA A 621 0.26 15.51 6.71
CA ALA A 621 -0.41 14.29 6.29
C ALA A 621 0.45 13.51 5.27
N ARG A 622 1.05 14.20 4.30
CA ARG A 622 2.02 13.60 3.35
C ARG A 622 3.23 13.01 4.08
N GLY A 623 3.76 13.72 5.06
CA GLY A 623 4.89 13.29 5.89
C GLY A 623 4.60 12.03 6.71
N ALA A 624 3.39 11.91 7.25
CA ALA A 624 2.93 10.78 8.05
C ALA A 624 2.49 9.55 7.23
N SER A 625 2.18 9.74 5.94
CA SER A 625 1.70 8.67 5.05
C SER A 625 2.83 7.82 4.46
N ASP A 626 2.49 6.57 4.09
CA ASP A 626 3.38 5.65 3.38
C ASP A 626 3.29 5.81 1.86
N ILE A 627 2.14 6.26 1.37
CA ILE A 627 1.83 6.50 -0.03
C ILE A 627 1.18 7.86 -0.18
N VAL A 628 1.66 8.64 -1.14
CA VAL A 628 1.14 9.96 -1.47
C VAL A 628 0.56 9.91 -2.88
N LEU A 629 -0.71 10.28 -3.02
CA LEU A 629 -1.35 10.37 -4.33
C LEU A 629 -0.99 11.70 -4.97
N THR A 630 -0.68 11.72 -6.27
CA THR A 630 -0.53 12.96 -7.05
C THR A 630 -1.80 13.30 -7.82
N GLU A 631 -2.71 12.32 -7.95
CA GLU A 631 -4.02 12.49 -8.55
C GLU A 631 -5.12 12.25 -7.50
N PRO A 632 -6.17 13.09 -7.45
CA PRO A 632 -7.21 12.95 -6.44
C PRO A 632 -8.24 11.89 -6.82
N GLY A 633 -8.70 11.12 -5.84
CA GLY A 633 -9.85 10.22 -5.96
C GLY A 633 -9.57 8.77 -5.58
N LEU A 634 -10.64 8.06 -5.22
CA LEU A 634 -10.59 6.66 -4.81
C LEU A 634 -10.13 5.72 -5.94
N SER A 635 -10.37 6.08 -7.19
CA SER A 635 -10.05 5.26 -8.37
C SER A 635 -8.56 5.00 -8.53
N VAL A 636 -7.74 5.98 -8.18
CA VAL A 636 -6.27 5.88 -8.13
C VAL A 636 -5.85 4.83 -7.10
N ILE A 637 -6.47 4.83 -5.91
CA ILE A 637 -6.19 3.87 -4.85
C ILE A 637 -6.51 2.45 -5.30
N VAL A 638 -7.70 2.22 -5.88
CA VAL A 638 -8.10 0.89 -6.36
C VAL A 638 -7.21 0.40 -7.50
N SER A 639 -6.80 1.30 -8.40
CA SER A 639 -5.84 0.99 -9.47
C SER A 639 -4.46 0.63 -8.90
N ALA A 640 -4.00 1.37 -7.88
CA ALA A 640 -2.77 1.08 -7.16
C ALA A 640 -2.84 -0.29 -6.47
N VAL A 641 -3.96 -0.65 -5.83
CA VAL A 641 -4.18 -1.98 -5.23
C VAL A 641 -4.06 -3.08 -6.28
N LEU A 642 -4.69 -2.93 -7.44
CA LEU A 642 -4.59 -3.89 -8.53
C LEU A 642 -3.15 -4.08 -9.02
N THR A 643 -2.44 -2.97 -9.22
CA THR A 643 -1.04 -2.98 -9.66
C THR A 643 -0.14 -3.61 -8.60
N SER A 644 -0.30 -3.24 -7.32
CA SER A 644 0.42 -3.81 -6.18
C SER A 644 0.19 -5.30 -6.05
N ARG A 645 -1.06 -5.79 -6.21
CA ARG A 645 -1.35 -7.24 -6.24
C ARG A 645 -0.68 -7.93 -7.42
N ALA A 646 -0.59 -7.31 -8.59
CA ALA A 646 0.11 -7.89 -9.73
C ALA A 646 1.63 -7.98 -9.50
N ILE A 647 2.23 -6.97 -8.84
CA ILE A 647 3.66 -6.98 -8.45
C ILE A 647 3.90 -8.07 -7.39
N PHE A 648 3.04 -8.12 -6.37
CA PHE A 648 3.12 -9.11 -5.29
C PHE A 648 2.99 -10.56 -5.81
N GLN A 649 2.13 -10.81 -6.81
CA GLN A 649 2.06 -12.11 -7.46
C GLN A 649 3.39 -12.51 -8.13
N ARG A 650 4.10 -11.58 -8.78
CA ARG A 650 5.41 -11.89 -9.41
C ARG A 650 6.42 -12.33 -8.36
N MET A 651 6.46 -11.62 -7.24
CA MET A 651 7.33 -11.94 -6.11
C MET A 651 7.03 -13.33 -5.54
N LYS A 652 5.76 -13.63 -5.25
CA LYS A 652 5.32 -14.93 -4.75
C LYS A 652 5.64 -16.07 -5.73
N ASN A 653 5.35 -15.87 -7.02
CA ASN A 653 5.64 -16.85 -8.07
C ASN A 653 7.14 -17.13 -8.19
N TYR A 654 7.96 -16.08 -8.06
CA TYR A 654 9.40 -16.20 -8.05
C TYR A 654 9.92 -16.95 -6.82
N THR A 655 9.36 -16.69 -5.63
CA THR A 655 9.73 -17.44 -4.43
C THR A 655 9.41 -18.94 -4.58
N ILE A 656 8.24 -19.28 -5.13
CA ILE A 656 7.87 -20.69 -5.42
C ILE A 656 8.89 -21.32 -6.38
N TYR A 657 9.27 -20.57 -7.42
CA TYR A 657 10.28 -21.01 -8.39
C TYR A 657 11.64 -21.26 -7.74
N ALA A 658 12.17 -20.31 -6.98
CA ALA A 658 13.46 -20.41 -6.31
C ALA A 658 13.51 -21.61 -5.36
N VAL A 659 12.48 -21.76 -4.52
CA VAL A 659 12.36 -22.91 -3.61
C VAL A 659 12.28 -24.23 -4.38
N SER A 660 11.50 -24.28 -5.46
CA SER A 660 11.35 -25.49 -6.27
C SER A 660 12.64 -25.91 -6.97
N ILE A 661 13.45 -24.96 -7.46
CA ILE A 661 14.76 -25.27 -8.03
C ILE A 661 15.74 -25.76 -6.98
N THR A 662 15.80 -25.12 -5.81
CA THR A 662 16.66 -25.58 -4.71
C THR A 662 16.35 -27.03 -4.37
N ILE A 663 15.07 -27.38 -4.17
CA ILE A 663 14.66 -28.75 -3.87
C ILE A 663 14.99 -29.70 -5.01
N ARG A 664 14.78 -29.29 -6.27
CA ARG A 664 15.12 -30.12 -7.44
C ARG A 664 16.61 -30.45 -7.47
N ILE A 665 17.48 -29.46 -7.34
CA ILE A 665 18.93 -29.64 -7.46
C ILE A 665 19.42 -30.53 -6.32
N VAL A 666 19.05 -30.18 -5.08
CA VAL A 666 19.47 -30.92 -3.89
C VAL A 666 18.99 -32.36 -3.97
N MET A 667 17.70 -32.59 -4.20
CA MET A 667 17.16 -33.95 -4.22
C MET A 667 17.59 -34.73 -5.47
N GLY A 668 17.64 -34.10 -6.64
CA GLY A 668 17.94 -34.75 -7.90
C GLY A 668 19.36 -35.29 -7.97
N PHE A 669 20.36 -34.43 -7.73
CA PHE A 669 21.76 -34.86 -7.77
C PHE A 669 22.11 -35.78 -6.61
N MET A 670 21.56 -35.53 -5.41
CA MET A 670 21.70 -36.45 -4.27
C MET A 670 21.19 -37.85 -4.61
N LEU A 671 19.97 -38.00 -5.14
CA LEU A 671 19.43 -39.33 -5.45
C LEU A 671 20.25 -40.05 -6.54
N ILE A 672 20.71 -39.32 -7.56
CA ILE A 672 21.55 -39.90 -8.63
C ILE A 672 22.89 -40.38 -8.06
N ALA A 673 23.53 -39.55 -7.23
CA ALA A 673 24.75 -39.93 -6.54
C ALA A 673 24.49 -41.16 -5.67
N LEU A 674 23.48 -41.16 -4.81
CA LEU A 674 23.20 -42.26 -3.88
C LEU A 674 22.94 -43.61 -4.57
N PHE A 675 22.12 -43.65 -5.62
CA PHE A 675 21.72 -44.91 -6.25
C PHE A 675 22.70 -45.43 -7.31
N TRP A 676 23.25 -44.54 -8.16
CA TRP A 676 24.08 -44.96 -9.32
C TRP A 676 25.56 -44.68 -9.15
N LYS A 677 25.98 -44.09 -8.03
CA LYS A 677 27.36 -43.64 -7.82
C LYS A 677 27.90 -42.75 -8.93
N PHE A 678 27.02 -41.92 -9.46
CA PHE A 678 27.35 -40.99 -10.52
C PHE A 678 27.63 -39.61 -9.93
N ASP A 679 28.78 -39.06 -10.25
CA ASP A 679 29.23 -37.75 -9.78
C ASP A 679 29.02 -36.74 -10.90
N PHE A 680 28.14 -35.75 -10.68
CA PHE A 680 27.87 -34.72 -11.68
C PHE A 680 28.92 -33.60 -11.60
N PRO A 681 29.43 -33.08 -12.72
CA PRO A 681 30.47 -32.06 -12.70
C PRO A 681 29.95 -30.72 -12.10
N PRO A 682 30.59 -30.18 -11.04
CA PRO A 682 30.19 -28.92 -10.40
C PRO A 682 30.11 -27.74 -11.37
N PHE A 683 31.08 -27.65 -12.30
CA PHE A 683 31.12 -26.62 -13.33
C PHE A 683 29.84 -26.53 -14.18
N MET A 684 29.15 -27.64 -14.42
CA MET A 684 27.89 -27.60 -15.21
C MET A 684 26.73 -27.04 -14.42
N VAL A 685 26.71 -27.25 -13.10
CA VAL A 685 25.74 -26.62 -12.21
C VAL A 685 25.98 -25.12 -12.16
N LEU A 686 27.25 -24.70 -12.16
CA LEU A 686 27.63 -23.29 -12.27
C LEU A 686 27.08 -22.67 -13.58
N ILE A 687 27.21 -23.35 -14.72
CA ILE A 687 26.63 -22.86 -15.99
C ILE A 687 25.10 -22.77 -15.91
N ILE A 688 24.42 -23.76 -15.30
CA ILE A 688 22.96 -23.69 -15.05
C ILE A 688 22.62 -22.47 -14.20
N ALA A 689 23.38 -22.22 -13.13
CA ALA A 689 23.16 -21.07 -12.25
C ALA A 689 23.33 -19.74 -13.00
N ILE A 690 24.38 -19.57 -13.81
CA ILE A 690 24.60 -18.37 -14.61
C ILE A 690 23.46 -18.15 -15.62
N LEU A 691 23.03 -19.20 -16.34
CA LEU A 691 21.94 -19.09 -17.31
C LEU A 691 20.60 -18.75 -16.62
N ASN A 692 20.35 -19.33 -15.45
CA ASN A 692 19.17 -19.04 -14.64
C ASN A 692 19.19 -17.58 -14.14
N ASP A 693 20.29 -17.14 -13.55
CA ASP A 693 20.44 -15.78 -13.02
C ASP A 693 20.37 -14.72 -14.13
N GLY A 694 20.91 -15.00 -15.32
CA GLY A 694 20.81 -14.06 -16.46
C GLY A 694 19.38 -13.89 -16.98
N THR A 695 18.56 -14.94 -16.89
CA THR A 695 17.19 -14.94 -17.42
C THR A 695 16.14 -14.52 -16.40
N ILE A 696 16.42 -14.68 -15.10
CA ILE A 696 15.45 -14.45 -14.04
C ILE A 696 15.02 -12.99 -13.91
N MET A 697 15.87 -12.06 -14.32
CA MET A 697 15.57 -10.63 -14.33
C MET A 697 14.34 -10.30 -15.19
N THR A 698 14.00 -11.14 -16.16
CA THR A 698 12.79 -10.97 -16.97
C THR A 698 11.48 -11.16 -16.20
N ILE A 699 11.50 -11.87 -15.05
CA ILE A 699 10.32 -12.06 -14.19
C ILE A 699 9.84 -10.73 -13.60
N SER A 700 10.76 -9.84 -13.23
CA SER A 700 10.42 -8.51 -12.70
C SER A 700 9.54 -7.71 -13.68
N LYS A 701 9.75 -7.92 -14.98
CA LYS A 701 9.05 -7.26 -16.11
C LYS A 701 7.88 -8.08 -16.67
N ASP A 702 7.59 -9.26 -16.13
CA ASP A 702 6.55 -10.15 -16.65
C ASP A 702 5.11 -9.59 -16.44
N ARG A 703 4.16 -10.08 -17.23
CA ARG A 703 2.75 -9.72 -17.17
C ARG A 703 1.94 -10.82 -16.48
N VAL A 704 1.80 -10.70 -15.17
CA VAL A 704 1.00 -11.61 -14.32
C VAL A 704 -0.36 -11.00 -13.98
N LYS A 705 -1.39 -11.83 -13.87
CA LYS A 705 -2.74 -11.39 -13.45
C LYS A 705 -2.77 -11.13 -11.93
N PRO A 706 -3.38 -10.02 -11.46
CA PRO A 706 -3.52 -9.75 -10.04
C PRO A 706 -4.45 -10.77 -9.37
N SER A 707 -4.26 -10.96 -8.06
CA SER A 707 -5.21 -11.74 -7.26
C SER A 707 -6.52 -10.97 -7.08
N PRO A 708 -7.70 -11.60 -7.29
CA PRO A 708 -8.97 -10.94 -7.07
C PRO A 708 -9.25 -10.70 -5.59
N VAL A 709 -8.68 -11.52 -4.72
CA VAL A 709 -8.78 -11.38 -3.25
C VAL A 709 -7.46 -10.85 -2.67
N PRO A 710 -7.50 -10.17 -1.51
CA PRO A 710 -6.29 -9.79 -0.79
C PRO A 710 -5.36 -11.00 -0.60
N ASP A 711 -4.06 -10.83 -0.87
CA ASP A 711 -3.06 -11.90 -0.75
C ASP A 711 -1.95 -11.43 0.19
N SER A 712 -1.45 -12.35 1.01
CA SER A 712 -0.41 -12.10 2.00
C SER A 712 0.65 -13.21 1.93
N TRP A 713 1.81 -13.01 2.57
CA TRP A 713 2.89 -14.00 2.57
C TRP A 713 2.53 -15.26 3.37
N LYS A 714 1.87 -16.19 2.70
CA LYS A 714 1.61 -17.53 3.23
C LYS A 714 2.79 -18.45 2.95
N LEU A 715 3.88 -18.26 3.69
CA LEU A 715 5.14 -19.01 3.48
C LEU A 715 4.95 -20.53 3.45
N LYS A 716 4.06 -21.07 4.27
CA LYS A 716 3.73 -22.51 4.26
C LYS A 716 3.18 -22.98 2.91
N GLU A 717 2.30 -22.20 2.29
CA GLU A 717 1.74 -22.54 0.97
C GLU A 717 2.80 -22.46 -0.12
N ILE A 718 3.66 -21.44 -0.04
CA ILE A 718 4.77 -21.21 -0.98
C ILE A 718 5.77 -22.37 -0.90
N PHE A 719 6.22 -22.73 0.31
CA PHE A 719 7.15 -23.83 0.53
C PHE A 719 6.54 -25.17 0.12
N ALA A 720 5.29 -25.46 0.50
CA ALA A 720 4.63 -26.70 0.09
C ALA A 720 4.52 -26.82 -1.44
N THR A 721 4.16 -25.73 -2.13
CA THR A 721 4.11 -25.72 -3.60
C THR A 721 5.49 -25.92 -4.22
N GLY A 722 6.51 -25.23 -3.70
CA GLY A 722 7.89 -25.37 -4.17
C GLY A 722 8.45 -26.78 -3.97
N ILE A 723 8.25 -27.37 -2.78
CA ILE A 723 8.74 -28.72 -2.47
C ILE A 723 8.12 -29.75 -3.42
N VAL A 724 6.80 -29.75 -3.62
CA VAL A 724 6.16 -30.78 -4.46
C VAL A 724 6.57 -30.65 -5.93
N LEU A 725 6.63 -29.43 -6.47
CA LEU A 725 7.11 -29.22 -7.84
C LEU A 725 8.58 -29.63 -7.98
N GLY A 726 9.43 -29.25 -7.02
CA GLY A 726 10.85 -29.60 -6.99
C GLY A 726 11.09 -31.10 -6.88
N THR A 727 10.36 -31.79 -5.99
CA THR A 727 10.43 -33.25 -5.82
C THR A 727 9.98 -33.97 -7.09
N TYR A 728 8.89 -33.55 -7.72
CA TYR A 728 8.49 -34.14 -9.01
C TYR A 728 9.59 -33.97 -10.07
N MET A 729 10.16 -32.77 -10.21
CA MET A 729 11.24 -32.53 -11.16
C MET A 729 12.49 -33.35 -10.82
N ALA A 730 12.83 -33.53 -9.54
CA ALA A 730 13.93 -34.38 -9.11
C ALA A 730 13.68 -35.85 -9.49
N VAL A 731 12.48 -36.38 -9.21
CA VAL A 731 12.08 -37.75 -9.57
C VAL A 731 12.15 -37.95 -11.08
N ILE A 732 11.63 -37.01 -11.87
CA ILE A 732 11.73 -37.08 -13.35
C ILE A 732 13.18 -37.05 -13.82
N THR A 733 14.04 -36.27 -13.17
CA THR A 733 15.48 -36.21 -13.49
C THR A 733 16.15 -37.55 -13.18
N VAL A 734 15.80 -38.19 -12.07
CA VAL A 734 16.26 -39.54 -11.70
C VAL A 734 15.74 -40.61 -12.67
N VAL A 735 14.46 -40.54 -13.06
CA VAL A 735 13.85 -41.45 -14.04
C VAL A 735 14.53 -41.31 -15.40
N PHE A 736 14.78 -40.07 -15.84
CA PHE A 736 15.53 -39.81 -17.06
C PHE A 736 16.92 -40.45 -17.02
N PHE A 737 17.64 -40.25 -15.91
CA PHE A 737 18.96 -40.84 -15.70
C PHE A 737 18.92 -42.37 -15.68
N TYR A 738 17.93 -42.97 -15.03
CA TYR A 738 17.72 -44.42 -15.02
C TYR A 738 17.47 -44.96 -16.42
N LEU A 739 16.58 -44.31 -17.19
CA LEU A 739 16.25 -44.72 -18.55
C LEU A 739 17.45 -44.60 -19.49
N ALA A 740 18.30 -43.58 -19.31
CA ALA A 740 19.49 -43.37 -20.14
C ALA A 740 20.70 -44.24 -19.76
N SER A 741 20.87 -44.58 -18.48
CA SER A 741 22.04 -45.31 -17.96
C SER A 741 21.83 -46.81 -17.80
N SER A 742 20.64 -47.24 -17.40
CA SER A 742 20.37 -48.61 -16.95
C SER A 742 19.51 -49.41 -17.92
N THR A 743 18.81 -48.75 -18.84
CA THR A 743 17.92 -49.38 -19.83
C THR A 743 18.27 -48.97 -21.26
N GLU A 744 17.76 -49.71 -22.25
CA GLU A 744 17.90 -49.40 -23.68
C GLU A 744 16.67 -48.67 -24.26
N PHE A 745 15.79 -48.18 -23.39
CA PHE A 745 14.51 -47.56 -23.76
C PHE A 745 14.64 -46.46 -24.84
N PHE A 746 15.61 -45.55 -24.69
CA PHE A 746 15.79 -44.46 -25.65
C PHE A 746 16.38 -44.93 -26.98
N SER A 747 17.32 -45.88 -26.96
CA SER A 747 17.88 -46.46 -28.18
C SER A 747 16.86 -47.32 -28.94
N ASP A 748 15.96 -48.01 -28.24
CA ASP A 748 14.94 -48.87 -28.86
C ASP A 748 13.82 -48.07 -29.54
N ILE A 749 13.34 -47.00 -28.89
CA ILE A 749 12.22 -46.20 -29.38
C ILE A 749 12.67 -45.19 -30.44
N PHE A 750 13.75 -44.46 -30.17
CA PHE A 750 14.18 -43.34 -31.00
C PHE A 750 15.36 -43.68 -31.92
N LYS A 751 15.88 -44.92 -31.89
CA LYS A 751 17.00 -45.41 -32.72
C LYS A 751 18.27 -44.56 -32.62
N VAL A 752 18.51 -43.95 -31.47
CA VAL A 752 19.69 -43.12 -31.17
C VAL A 752 20.85 -43.98 -30.66
N LYS A 753 22.08 -43.49 -30.80
CA LYS A 753 23.30 -44.17 -30.29
C LYS A 753 23.22 -44.38 -28.79
N SER A 754 23.53 -45.57 -28.27
CA SER A 754 23.56 -45.81 -26.82
C SER A 754 24.68 -45.02 -26.14
N ILE A 755 24.35 -44.28 -25.09
CA ILE A 755 25.27 -43.43 -24.30
C ILE A 755 25.68 -44.07 -22.96
N ARG A 756 25.27 -45.32 -22.71
CA ARG A 756 25.46 -46.03 -21.44
C ARG A 756 26.93 -46.14 -21.00
N SER A 757 27.84 -46.29 -21.96
CA SER A 757 29.26 -46.49 -21.71
C SER A 757 30.07 -45.20 -21.63
N SER A 758 29.50 -44.03 -21.98
CA SER A 758 30.19 -42.73 -21.86
C SER A 758 29.58 -41.89 -20.73
N PRO A 759 30.25 -41.77 -19.57
CA PRO A 759 29.79 -40.90 -18.49
C PRO A 759 29.80 -39.41 -18.90
N GLY A 760 30.64 -39.03 -19.87
CA GLY A 760 30.70 -37.66 -20.37
C GLY A 760 29.48 -37.27 -21.18
N GLN A 761 29.00 -38.17 -22.06
CA GLN A 761 27.76 -37.95 -22.81
C GLN A 761 26.54 -37.99 -21.89
N LEU A 762 26.54 -38.83 -20.86
CA LEU A 762 25.47 -38.90 -19.86
C LEU A 762 25.36 -37.60 -19.04
N SER A 763 26.51 -37.00 -18.66
CA SER A 763 26.55 -35.68 -18.02
C SER A 763 25.96 -34.59 -18.91
N SER A 764 26.29 -34.57 -20.22
CA SER A 764 25.73 -33.63 -21.20
C SER A 764 24.21 -33.78 -21.35
N ALA A 765 23.71 -35.03 -21.39
CA ALA A 765 22.29 -35.30 -21.46
C ALA A 765 21.54 -34.78 -20.21
N LEU A 766 22.08 -35.08 -19.03
CA LEU A 766 21.51 -34.68 -17.76
C LEU A 766 21.52 -33.15 -17.60
N TYR A 767 22.62 -32.49 -17.95
CA TYR A 767 22.74 -31.04 -17.97
C TYR A 767 21.64 -30.38 -18.81
N LEU A 768 21.45 -30.86 -20.05
CA LEU A 768 20.43 -30.30 -20.95
C LEU A 768 19.02 -30.50 -20.41
N GLN A 769 18.71 -31.70 -19.92
CA GLN A 769 17.40 -32.02 -19.35
C GLN A 769 17.11 -31.15 -18.11
N VAL A 770 18.12 -30.94 -17.26
CA VAL A 770 17.99 -30.10 -16.07
C VAL A 770 17.75 -28.65 -16.47
N SER A 771 18.55 -28.11 -17.38
CA SER A 771 18.42 -26.73 -17.88
C SER A 771 17.03 -26.44 -18.47
N ILE A 772 16.53 -27.30 -19.37
CA ILE A 772 15.23 -27.08 -20.05
C ILE A 772 14.09 -27.03 -19.04
N ILE A 773 13.97 -28.04 -18.17
CA ILE A 773 12.84 -28.13 -17.25
C ILE A 773 12.95 -27.04 -16.16
N SER A 774 14.15 -26.67 -15.73
CA SER A 774 14.34 -25.61 -14.73
C SER A 774 13.84 -24.28 -15.29
N GLN A 775 14.16 -23.97 -16.55
CA GLN A 775 13.66 -22.76 -17.18
C GLN A 775 12.17 -22.82 -17.51
N ALA A 776 11.68 -24.00 -17.92
CA ALA A 776 10.27 -24.20 -18.22
C ALA A 776 9.38 -24.01 -16.98
N LEU A 777 9.89 -24.34 -15.78
CA LEU A 777 9.19 -24.14 -14.51
C LEU A 777 8.72 -22.69 -14.33
N ILE A 778 9.43 -21.69 -14.84
CA ILE A 778 9.01 -20.28 -14.76
C ILE A 778 7.61 -20.10 -15.36
N PHE A 779 7.29 -20.79 -16.46
CA PHE A 779 5.97 -20.70 -17.10
C PHE A 779 4.85 -21.36 -16.26
N VAL A 780 5.19 -22.37 -15.46
CA VAL A 780 4.25 -23.03 -14.56
C VAL A 780 4.00 -22.17 -13.32
N THR A 781 5.06 -21.66 -12.69
CA THR A 781 4.96 -20.89 -11.44
C THR A 781 4.32 -19.53 -11.67
N ARG A 782 4.57 -18.88 -12.81
CA ARG A 782 3.92 -17.59 -13.16
C ARG A 782 2.42 -17.70 -13.38
N SER A 783 1.95 -18.86 -13.83
CA SER A 783 0.58 -19.03 -14.30
C SER A 783 -0.35 -19.49 -13.19
N ARG A 784 -1.56 -18.92 -13.13
CA ARG A 784 -2.59 -19.40 -12.22
C ARG A 784 -3.43 -20.51 -12.80
N SER A 785 -3.76 -20.40 -14.09
CA SER A 785 -4.35 -21.44 -14.91
C SER A 785 -3.25 -22.28 -15.57
N TRP A 786 -3.56 -22.94 -16.68
CA TRP A 786 -2.59 -23.65 -17.49
C TRP A 786 -1.55 -22.67 -18.04
N SER A 787 -0.29 -23.09 -17.97
CA SER A 787 0.86 -22.31 -18.45
C SER A 787 0.72 -21.88 -19.91
N PHE A 788 0.18 -22.73 -20.79
CA PHE A 788 -0.06 -22.44 -22.20
C PHE A 788 -1.18 -21.40 -22.46
N VAL A 789 -2.14 -21.28 -21.54
CA VAL A 789 -3.28 -20.36 -21.71
C VAL A 789 -2.88 -18.93 -21.33
N GLU A 790 -2.05 -18.79 -20.30
CA GLU A 790 -1.59 -17.50 -19.83
C GLU A 790 -0.34 -17.05 -20.59
N ARG A 791 -0.54 -16.18 -21.60
CA ARG A 791 0.55 -15.71 -22.47
C ARG A 791 1.73 -15.11 -21.67
N PRO A 792 2.97 -15.57 -21.91
CA PRO A 792 4.18 -14.98 -21.34
C PRO A 792 4.50 -13.61 -21.94
N GLY A 793 5.21 -12.78 -21.15
CA GLY A 793 5.83 -11.57 -21.69
C GLY A 793 6.88 -11.91 -22.75
N LEU A 794 7.01 -11.05 -23.77
CA LEU A 794 7.95 -11.28 -24.87
C LEU A 794 9.40 -11.40 -24.40
N MET A 795 9.80 -10.60 -23.40
CA MET A 795 11.13 -10.68 -22.80
C MET A 795 11.41 -12.04 -22.16
N LEU A 796 10.42 -12.63 -21.47
CA LEU A 796 10.57 -13.93 -20.83
C LEU A 796 10.73 -15.06 -21.87
N VAL A 797 9.96 -15.01 -22.96
CA VAL A 797 10.09 -15.99 -24.05
C VAL A 797 11.45 -15.87 -24.73
N PHE A 798 11.88 -14.64 -25.02
CA PHE A 798 13.18 -14.39 -25.62
C PHE A 798 14.32 -14.89 -24.73
N ALA A 799 14.25 -14.62 -23.42
CA ALA A 799 15.22 -15.11 -22.44
C ALA A 799 15.24 -16.64 -22.36
N PHE A 800 14.07 -17.29 -22.34
CA PHE A 800 13.97 -18.75 -22.38
C PHE A 800 14.62 -19.31 -23.65
N LEU A 801 14.24 -18.82 -24.83
CA LEU A 801 14.78 -19.32 -26.10
C LEU A 801 16.30 -19.12 -26.18
N THR A 802 16.81 -17.96 -25.75
CA THR A 802 18.24 -17.66 -25.77
C THR A 802 19.02 -18.57 -24.84
N ALA A 803 18.59 -18.71 -23.58
CA ALA A 803 19.28 -19.57 -22.62
C ALA A 803 19.21 -21.06 -23.02
N GLN A 804 18.07 -21.51 -23.55
CA GLN A 804 17.92 -22.89 -23.98
C GLN A 804 18.66 -23.20 -25.28
N LEU A 805 18.81 -22.22 -26.17
CA LEU A 805 19.69 -22.35 -27.34
C LEU A 805 21.14 -22.51 -26.89
N VAL A 806 21.62 -21.66 -25.97
CA VAL A 806 22.98 -21.77 -25.40
C VAL A 806 23.17 -23.12 -24.69
N ALA A 807 22.22 -23.54 -23.86
CA ALA A 807 22.29 -24.84 -23.18
C ALA A 807 22.33 -26.02 -24.17
N THR A 808 21.52 -25.97 -25.23
CA THR A 808 21.49 -27.01 -26.28
C THR A 808 22.82 -27.05 -27.04
N VAL A 809 23.36 -25.89 -27.42
CA VAL A 809 24.66 -25.79 -28.10
C VAL A 809 25.78 -26.35 -27.23
N ILE A 810 25.81 -26.04 -25.94
CA ILE A 810 26.80 -26.60 -25.00
C ILE A 810 26.67 -28.13 -24.93
N ALA A 811 25.46 -28.67 -24.76
CA ALA A 811 25.27 -30.12 -24.66
C ALA A 811 25.66 -30.88 -25.93
N VAL A 812 25.45 -30.27 -27.11
CA VAL A 812 25.72 -30.89 -28.40
C VAL A 812 27.21 -30.84 -28.77
N TYR A 813 27.88 -29.72 -28.52
CA TYR A 813 29.21 -29.45 -29.07
C TYR A 813 30.35 -29.39 -28.04
N ALA A 814 30.07 -29.28 -26.75
CA ALA A 814 31.13 -29.17 -25.76
C ALA A 814 31.86 -30.49 -25.56
N ASP A 815 33.15 -30.51 -25.89
CA ASP A 815 34.10 -31.58 -25.54
C ASP A 815 35.19 -30.97 -24.65
N TRP A 816 34.85 -30.80 -23.38
CA TRP A 816 35.70 -30.14 -22.39
C TRP A 816 36.28 -31.18 -21.44
N ARG A 817 37.55 -31.53 -21.67
CA ARG A 817 38.25 -32.54 -20.86
C ARG A 817 38.30 -32.23 -19.35
N PHE A 818 38.22 -30.96 -18.97
CA PHE A 818 38.24 -30.54 -17.56
C PHE A 818 36.88 -30.69 -16.86
N THR A 819 35.74 -30.68 -17.59
CA THR A 819 34.39 -30.81 -17.02
C THR A 819 33.80 -32.21 -17.15
N ARG A 820 34.59 -33.20 -17.62
CA ARG A 820 34.13 -34.57 -17.92
C ARG A 820 32.86 -34.59 -18.77
N ILE A 821 32.76 -33.71 -19.77
CA ILE A 821 31.63 -33.64 -20.70
C ILE A 821 32.06 -33.85 -22.14
N GLU A 822 31.26 -34.62 -22.85
CA GLU A 822 31.43 -34.93 -24.26
C GLU A 822 30.14 -34.57 -25.02
N GLY A 823 30.29 -34.03 -26.24
CA GLY A 823 29.17 -33.63 -27.08
C GLY A 823 28.30 -34.83 -27.46
N ILE A 824 26.99 -34.72 -27.20
CA ILE A 824 26.04 -35.83 -27.40
C ILE A 824 25.39 -35.87 -28.79
N GLY A 825 25.52 -34.79 -29.57
CA GLY A 825 24.90 -34.66 -30.89
C GLY A 825 23.43 -34.19 -30.88
N TRP A 826 22.96 -33.69 -32.02
CA TRP A 826 21.61 -33.11 -32.16
C TRP A 826 20.48 -34.13 -32.04
N GLU A 827 20.71 -35.38 -32.42
CA GLU A 827 19.70 -36.45 -32.33
C GLU A 827 19.26 -36.66 -30.88
N TRP A 828 20.24 -36.79 -29.98
CA TRP A 828 19.98 -36.90 -28.54
C TRP A 828 19.41 -35.63 -27.95
N ALA A 829 19.90 -34.46 -28.36
CA ALA A 829 19.33 -33.19 -27.91
C ALA A 829 17.83 -33.09 -28.25
N GLY A 830 17.41 -33.52 -29.44
CA GLY A 830 16.01 -33.59 -29.84
C GLY A 830 15.17 -34.52 -28.96
N VAL A 831 15.70 -35.71 -28.63
CA VAL A 831 15.02 -36.67 -27.73
C VAL A 831 14.87 -36.09 -26.32
N ILE A 832 15.90 -35.40 -25.81
CA ILE A 832 15.85 -34.72 -24.51
C ILE A 832 14.79 -33.63 -24.52
N TRP A 833 14.71 -32.82 -25.58
CA TRP A 833 13.65 -31.82 -25.75
C TRP A 833 12.25 -32.45 -25.72
N ILE A 834 12.04 -33.54 -26.45
CA ILE A 834 10.76 -34.27 -26.45
C ILE A 834 10.41 -34.76 -25.03
N PHE A 835 11.37 -35.39 -24.35
CA PHE A 835 11.19 -35.87 -22.98
C PHE A 835 10.86 -34.71 -22.02
N SER A 836 11.56 -33.59 -22.11
CA SER A 836 11.31 -32.39 -21.31
C SER A 836 9.94 -31.78 -21.59
N VAL A 837 9.47 -31.74 -22.83
CA VAL A 837 8.13 -31.24 -23.19
C VAL A 837 7.02 -32.14 -22.64
N VAL A 838 7.19 -33.47 -22.72
CA VAL A 838 6.21 -34.42 -22.18
C VAL A 838 6.12 -34.30 -20.66
N THR A 839 7.26 -34.21 -19.98
CA THR A 839 7.34 -34.13 -18.52
C THR A 839 6.97 -32.76 -17.95
N TYR A 840 6.91 -31.73 -18.79
CA TYR A 840 6.42 -30.41 -18.46
C TYR A 840 4.90 -30.37 -18.20
N VAL A 841 4.10 -31.08 -19.00
CA VAL A 841 2.63 -31.01 -18.93
C VAL A 841 2.05 -31.37 -17.54
N PRO A 842 2.53 -32.43 -16.85
CA PRO A 842 2.03 -32.77 -15.51
C PRO A 842 2.35 -31.73 -14.42
N LEU A 843 3.32 -30.82 -14.63
CA LEU A 843 3.63 -29.77 -13.65
C LEU A 843 2.42 -28.86 -13.38
N ASP A 844 1.65 -28.52 -14.43
CA ASP A 844 0.43 -27.72 -14.26
C ASP A 844 -0.64 -28.49 -13.46
N VAL A 845 -0.77 -29.80 -13.68
CA VAL A 845 -1.70 -30.65 -12.94
C VAL A 845 -1.31 -30.70 -11.45
N LEU A 846 -0.03 -30.91 -11.15
CA LEU A 846 0.48 -30.91 -9.78
C LEU A 846 0.24 -29.56 -9.10
N LYS A 847 0.52 -28.45 -9.81
CA LYS A 847 0.22 -27.09 -9.34
C LYS A 847 -1.25 -26.94 -8.92
N PHE A 848 -2.20 -27.45 -9.72
CA PHE A 848 -3.62 -27.41 -9.38
C PHE A 848 -3.97 -28.26 -8.16
N ILE A 849 -3.43 -29.48 -8.09
CA ILE A 849 -3.66 -30.40 -6.95
C ILE A 849 -3.19 -29.77 -5.64
N ILE A 850 -1.99 -29.20 -5.62
CA ILE A 850 -1.40 -28.60 -4.41
C ILE A 850 -2.22 -27.39 -3.98
N ARG A 851 -2.55 -26.49 -4.91
CA ARG A 851 -3.37 -25.31 -4.60
C ARG A 851 -4.75 -25.70 -4.11
N PHE A 852 -5.37 -26.71 -4.71
CA PHE A 852 -6.65 -27.22 -4.25
C PHE A 852 -6.55 -27.80 -2.83
N GLY A 853 -5.52 -28.61 -2.56
CA GLY A 853 -5.23 -29.18 -1.24
C GLY A 853 -4.98 -28.13 -0.16
N LEU A 854 -4.21 -27.08 -0.48
CA LEU A 854 -3.87 -25.98 0.43
C LEU A 854 -5.03 -24.99 0.64
N SER A 855 -5.97 -24.89 -0.31
CA SER A 855 -7.11 -23.96 -0.20
C SER A 855 -8.13 -24.30 0.90
N GLY A 856 -7.92 -25.37 1.66
CA GLY A 856 -8.86 -25.87 2.68
C GLY A 856 -10.11 -26.52 2.08
N LYS A 857 -10.54 -26.14 0.87
CA LYS A 857 -11.70 -26.69 0.17
C LYS A 857 -11.64 -28.20 -0.04
N ALA A 858 -10.45 -28.78 -0.20
CA ALA A 858 -10.25 -30.22 -0.29
C ALA A 858 -10.60 -30.91 1.04
N TRP A 859 -10.17 -30.34 2.16
CA TRP A 859 -10.49 -30.81 3.50
C TRP A 859 -11.95 -30.55 3.86
N ASP A 860 -12.51 -29.38 3.51
CA ASP A 860 -13.93 -29.10 3.70
C ASP A 860 -14.81 -30.04 2.87
N SER A 861 -14.43 -30.36 1.63
CA SER A 861 -15.17 -31.33 0.82
C SER A 861 -15.01 -32.76 1.33
N MET A 862 -13.82 -33.15 1.84
CA MET A 862 -13.62 -34.47 2.45
C MET A 862 -14.33 -34.61 3.80
N ILE A 863 -14.30 -33.56 4.63
CA ILE A 863 -14.97 -33.50 5.93
C ILE A 863 -16.47 -33.44 5.67
N GLN A 864 -16.98 -32.62 4.76
CA GLN A 864 -18.41 -32.58 4.41
C GLN A 864 -18.90 -33.89 3.77
N ASN A 865 -18.09 -34.57 2.95
CA ASN A 865 -18.44 -35.89 2.41
C ASN A 865 -18.34 -37.02 3.47
N LYS A 866 -17.45 -36.94 4.46
CA LYS A 866 -17.40 -37.89 5.60
C LYS A 866 -18.40 -37.57 6.71
N THR A 867 -18.82 -36.31 6.87
CA THR A 867 -19.84 -35.85 7.82
C THR A 867 -21.23 -35.73 7.18
N ALA A 868 -21.43 -36.37 6.02
CA ALA A 868 -22.76 -36.58 5.43
C ALA A 868 -23.63 -37.55 6.27
N PHE A 869 -23.06 -38.18 7.31
CA PHE A 869 -23.82 -38.87 8.35
C PHE A 869 -23.50 -38.25 9.71
N THR A 870 -24.47 -37.48 10.24
CA THR A 870 -24.49 -36.87 11.59
C THR A 870 -23.47 -35.72 11.74
N THR A 871 -23.78 -34.43 11.93
CA THR A 871 -24.69 -33.74 12.88
C THR A 871 -24.85 -32.26 12.46
N LYS A 872 -25.56 -31.94 11.37
CA LYS A 872 -26.03 -30.56 11.11
C LYS A 872 -27.52 -30.47 11.39
N LYS A 873 -27.89 -29.83 12.50
CA LYS A 873 -29.29 -29.67 12.95
C LYS A 873 -30.07 -28.65 12.13
N ASP A 874 -29.39 -27.77 11.37
CA ASP A 874 -30.02 -26.68 10.63
C ASP A 874 -29.51 -26.59 9.18
N TYR A 875 -30.12 -27.39 8.29
CA TYR A 875 -29.91 -27.23 6.86
C TYR A 875 -30.68 -26.00 6.35
N GLY A 876 -29.95 -25.03 5.82
CA GLY A 876 -30.53 -23.89 5.08
C GLY A 876 -30.94 -22.68 5.91
N ARG A 877 -30.63 -22.60 7.20
CA ARG A 877 -30.88 -21.38 8.00
C ARG A 877 -29.98 -20.22 7.54
N ASN A 878 -28.68 -20.45 7.39
CA ASN A 878 -27.75 -19.40 6.93
C ASN A 878 -28.02 -18.96 5.48
N GLU A 879 -28.45 -19.88 4.61
CA GLU A 879 -28.85 -19.52 3.24
C GLU A 879 -30.20 -18.78 3.20
N ARG A 880 -31.13 -19.11 4.10
CA ARG A 880 -32.38 -18.36 4.27
C ARG A 880 -32.13 -17.01 4.90
N GLU A 881 -31.21 -16.88 5.86
CA GLU A 881 -30.77 -15.61 6.45
C GLU A 881 -30.03 -14.75 5.42
N ALA A 882 -29.18 -15.34 4.57
CA ALA A 882 -28.53 -14.61 3.48
C ALA A 882 -29.53 -14.18 2.39
N LYS A 883 -30.48 -15.04 2.02
CA LYS A 883 -31.57 -14.69 1.10
C LYS A 883 -32.55 -13.69 1.70
N TRP A 884 -32.81 -13.76 3.00
CA TRP A 884 -33.65 -12.82 3.74
C TRP A 884 -32.96 -11.46 3.90
N ALA A 885 -31.65 -11.43 4.16
CA ALA A 885 -30.84 -10.22 4.15
C ALA A 885 -30.76 -9.59 2.75
N MET A 886 -30.64 -10.39 1.69
CA MET A 886 -30.76 -9.93 0.30
C MET A 886 -32.17 -9.42 -0.04
N ALA A 887 -33.22 -10.08 0.45
CA ALA A 887 -34.61 -9.69 0.24
C ALA A 887 -34.98 -8.40 1.01
N GLN A 888 -34.47 -8.21 2.23
CA GLN A 888 -34.59 -6.95 2.97
C GLN A 888 -33.86 -5.81 2.28
N ARG A 889 -32.66 -6.06 1.73
CA ARG A 889 -31.91 -5.06 0.93
C ARG A 889 -32.64 -4.64 -0.35
N THR A 890 -33.46 -5.51 -0.94
CA THR A 890 -34.23 -5.20 -2.15
C THR A 890 -35.59 -4.57 -1.85
N LEU A 891 -36.20 -4.83 -0.68
CA LEU A 891 -37.44 -4.20 -0.22
C LEU A 891 -37.30 -2.69 0.10
N HIS A 892 -36.08 -2.14 0.12
CA HIS A 892 -35.79 -0.72 0.39
C HIS A 892 -35.35 0.08 -0.85
N GLY A 893 -35.75 -0.34 -2.06
CA GLY A 893 -35.85 0.57 -3.21
C GLY A 893 -34.79 0.45 -4.30
N LEU A 894 -34.32 -0.77 -4.62
CA LEU A 894 -33.51 -1.01 -5.83
C LEU A 894 -34.36 -1.68 -6.93
N SER A 895 -34.62 -0.97 -8.02
CA SER A 895 -35.15 -1.58 -9.26
C SER A 895 -34.02 -2.25 -10.04
N ASN A 896 -34.15 -3.53 -10.37
CA ASN A 896 -33.26 -4.19 -11.33
C ASN A 896 -33.77 -3.99 -12.76
N GLN A 897 -33.04 -3.23 -13.57
CA GLN A 897 -33.08 -3.40 -15.03
C GLN A 897 -32.27 -4.63 -15.41
N LYS A 898 -32.91 -5.52 -16.20
CA LYS A 898 -32.32 -6.72 -16.78
C LYS A 898 -31.15 -6.36 -17.70
N PHE A 899 -30.01 -7.02 -17.51
CA PHE A 899 -29.07 -7.24 -18.60
C PHE A 899 -28.66 -8.72 -18.66
N ASP A 900 -28.99 -9.31 -19.81
CA ASP A 900 -28.54 -10.60 -20.31
C ASP A 900 -27.01 -10.61 -20.46
N ASN A 901 -26.33 -11.47 -19.69
CA ASN A 901 -25.16 -12.20 -20.17
C ASN A 901 -24.70 -13.22 -19.11
N ASP A 902 -25.29 -14.41 -19.13
CA ASP A 902 -24.73 -15.56 -18.40
C ASP A 902 -24.95 -16.86 -19.19
N LYS A 903 -24.12 -17.06 -20.21
CA LYS A 903 -24.15 -18.24 -21.09
C LYS A 903 -23.18 -19.36 -20.71
N LYS A 904 -22.67 -19.42 -19.47
CA LYS A 904 -21.76 -20.51 -19.04
C LYS A 904 -22.09 -21.24 -17.75
N ASN A 905 -23.08 -20.81 -16.96
CA ASN A 905 -23.53 -21.53 -15.74
C ASN A 905 -24.87 -22.28 -15.89
N GLY A 906 -25.40 -22.38 -17.12
CA GLY A 906 -26.76 -22.90 -17.36
C GLY A 906 -26.95 -24.42 -17.27
N LYS A 907 -25.89 -25.24 -17.20
CA LYS A 907 -26.04 -26.72 -17.25
C LYS A 907 -26.31 -27.37 -15.89
N GLU A 908 -25.69 -26.90 -14.81
CA GLU A 908 -25.90 -27.47 -13.46
C GLU A 908 -27.17 -26.94 -12.79
N LEU A 909 -27.55 -25.68 -13.06
CA LEU A 909 -28.79 -25.07 -12.55
C LEU A 909 -30.06 -25.67 -13.21
N SER A 910 -29.96 -26.17 -14.44
CA SER A 910 -31.09 -26.76 -15.17
C SER A 910 -31.50 -28.11 -14.57
N GLU A 911 -30.56 -28.98 -14.21
CA GLU A 911 -30.87 -30.31 -13.67
C GLU A 911 -31.50 -30.23 -12.26
N LEU A 912 -30.99 -29.33 -11.40
CA LEU A 912 -31.56 -29.10 -10.07
C LEU A 912 -32.97 -28.49 -10.13
N ALA A 913 -33.19 -27.55 -11.05
CA ALA A 913 -34.51 -26.97 -11.28
C ALA A 913 -35.51 -27.98 -11.87
N GLU A 914 -35.05 -28.86 -12.77
CA GLU A 914 -35.89 -29.89 -13.39
C GLU A 914 -36.24 -31.01 -12.41
N GLN A 915 -35.31 -31.41 -11.54
CA GLN A 915 -35.58 -32.33 -10.43
C GLN A 915 -36.53 -31.73 -9.38
N ALA A 916 -36.37 -30.45 -9.05
CA ALA A 916 -37.28 -29.74 -8.15
C ALA A 916 -38.71 -29.65 -8.73
N LYS A 917 -38.83 -29.37 -10.04
CA LYS A 917 -40.10 -29.34 -10.76
C LYS A 917 -40.78 -30.72 -10.76
N LYS A 918 -40.04 -31.80 -11.06
CA LYS A 918 -40.57 -33.18 -10.99
C LYS A 918 -41.04 -33.55 -9.59
N ARG A 919 -40.32 -33.15 -8.53
CA ARG A 919 -40.73 -33.39 -7.14
C ARG A 919 -41.98 -32.61 -6.75
N ALA A 920 -42.10 -31.35 -7.18
CA ALA A 920 -43.29 -30.54 -6.96
C ALA A 920 -44.51 -31.09 -7.71
N GLU A 921 -44.32 -31.61 -8.92
CA GLU A 921 -45.37 -32.22 -9.73
C GLU A 921 -45.85 -33.55 -9.14
N ILE A 922 -44.94 -34.38 -8.61
CA ILE A 922 -45.28 -35.60 -7.86
C ILE A 922 -46.01 -35.27 -6.55
N ALA A 923 -45.62 -34.21 -5.84
CA ALA A 923 -46.31 -33.76 -4.62
C ALA A 923 -47.73 -33.26 -4.93
N ARG A 924 -47.90 -32.48 -5.99
CA ARG A 924 -49.21 -32.00 -6.46
C ARG A 924 -50.12 -33.15 -6.91
N LEU A 925 -49.58 -34.18 -7.56
CA LEU A 925 -50.35 -35.36 -7.96
C LEU A 925 -50.80 -36.22 -6.76
N ARG A 926 -50.03 -36.23 -5.66
CA ARG A 926 -50.41 -36.87 -4.39
C ARG A 926 -51.57 -36.16 -3.67
N GLU A 927 -51.63 -34.84 -3.72
CA GLU A 927 -52.74 -34.05 -3.16
C GLU A 927 -54.07 -34.31 -3.86
N ILE A 928 -54.05 -34.62 -5.17
CA ILE A 928 -55.28 -34.81 -5.97
C ILE A 928 -55.87 -36.22 -5.82
N HIS A 929 -55.05 -37.25 -5.62
CA HIS A 929 -55.51 -38.65 -5.67
C HIS A 929 -55.64 -39.36 -4.32
N THR A 930 -55.27 -38.72 -3.21
CA THR A 930 -55.39 -39.34 -1.89
C THR A 930 -56.43 -38.60 -1.05
N LEU A 931 -57.37 -39.37 -0.49
CA LEU A 931 -58.45 -38.84 0.37
C LEU A 931 -57.89 -38.03 1.55
N LYS A 932 -56.70 -38.42 2.04
CA LYS A 932 -55.93 -37.70 3.07
C LYS A 932 -55.47 -36.30 2.61
N GLY A 933 -54.96 -36.17 1.38
CA GLY A 933 -54.54 -34.88 0.83
C GLY A 933 -55.71 -33.91 0.61
N HIS A 934 -56.88 -34.43 0.23
CA HIS A 934 -58.08 -33.61 0.08
C HIS A 934 -58.60 -33.10 1.44
N VAL A 935 -58.58 -33.94 2.47
CA VAL A 935 -58.97 -33.55 3.84
C VAL A 935 -58.00 -32.51 4.41
N GLU A 936 -56.69 -32.70 4.28
CA GLU A 936 -55.69 -31.73 4.78
C GLU A 936 -55.79 -30.37 4.06
N SER A 937 -56.06 -30.36 2.75
CA SER A 937 -56.27 -29.14 1.96
C SER A 937 -57.50 -28.35 2.40
N VAL A 938 -58.63 -29.02 2.61
CA VAL A 938 -59.89 -28.39 3.05
C VAL A 938 -59.79 -27.87 4.48
N VAL A 939 -59.09 -28.58 5.37
CA VAL A 939 -58.84 -28.15 6.75
C VAL A 939 -57.96 -26.90 6.79
N LYS A 940 -56.92 -26.84 5.96
CA LYS A 940 -56.08 -25.63 5.80
C LYS A 940 -56.85 -24.44 5.23
N LEU A 941 -57.71 -24.66 4.24
CA LEU A 941 -58.52 -23.61 3.62
C LEU A 941 -59.59 -23.05 4.57
N LYS A 942 -60.07 -23.84 5.53
CA LYS A 942 -61.05 -23.41 6.54
C LYS A 942 -60.42 -22.92 7.85
N GLY A 943 -59.09 -22.90 7.96
CA GLY A 943 -58.37 -22.39 9.13
C GLY A 943 -58.63 -23.16 10.43
N LEU A 944 -58.96 -24.45 10.34
CA LEU A 944 -59.22 -25.30 11.50
C LEU A 944 -57.92 -25.95 11.99
N ASP A 945 -57.75 -26.01 13.31
CA ASP A 945 -56.54 -26.54 13.94
C ASP A 945 -56.55 -28.08 13.95
N ILE A 946 -55.57 -28.68 13.28
CA ILE A 946 -55.52 -30.11 12.94
C ILE A 946 -55.40 -31.01 14.19
N ASP A 947 -54.93 -30.45 15.30
CA ASP A 947 -54.63 -31.19 16.52
C ASP A 947 -55.87 -31.54 17.39
N THR A 948 -57.07 -31.10 17.01
CA THR A 948 -58.31 -31.37 17.75
C THR A 948 -59.13 -32.57 17.25
N ILE A 949 -58.71 -33.22 16.16
CA ILE A 949 -59.43 -34.39 15.62
C ILE A 949 -58.86 -35.67 16.23
N GLN A 950 -59.58 -36.24 17.21
CA GLN A 950 -59.28 -37.55 17.76
C GLN A 950 -59.35 -38.63 16.67
N GLN A 951 -58.21 -39.28 16.44
CA GLN A 951 -58.06 -40.42 15.54
C GLN A 951 -58.79 -41.64 16.09
N HIS A 952 -59.93 -42.00 15.52
CA HIS A 952 -60.41 -43.38 15.48
C HIS A 952 -61.27 -43.57 14.22
N TYR A 953 -60.74 -44.27 13.22
CA TYR A 953 -61.29 -45.51 12.66
C TYR A 953 -60.57 -45.85 11.35
N THR A 954 -60.10 -47.09 11.29
CA THR A 954 -59.68 -47.86 10.13
C THR A 954 -60.87 -48.16 9.21
N VAL A 955 -60.74 -47.89 7.91
CA VAL A 955 -60.69 -48.86 6.79
C VAL A 955 -59.92 -48.21 5.65
#